data_AF-A0A2C9V181-F1
#
_entry.id   AF-A0A2C9V181-F1
#
_cell.length_a   1.000
_cell.length_b   1.000
_cell.length_c   1.000
_cell.angle_alpha   90.00
_cell.angle_beta   90.00
_cell.angle_gamma   90.00
#
_symmetry.space_group_name_H-M   'P 1'
#
loop_
_entity.id
_entity.type
_entity.pdbx_description
1 polymer ?
#
loop_
_entity_poly.entity_id
_entity_poly.type
_entity_poly.pdbx_seq_one_letter_code
_entity_poly.pdbx_strand_id
1 'polypeptide(L)'
;MGYAKESHASKIKSVCLLKALARSDKKNCLKFLKNGSFQAIIQHLFQCTSSLDQWLKSGKENCKLLSALMVEQLRFWRVCIDYGLCISYFSDIFPALCLWLHPPTFNKLQENNVVNEFLSISREAYLVLEALARKLPRFYSNKHLNNRISDCAGNEQETWSWSFVTPIVDLALKWIASKDDPYVSKYFEREKGFQRRFVSPDSSDVSLLWVFSAVMHMLSTLLEKVNPEETMGPQGSIKSVPWLPEFVPKVGLEIIKNQFLSVNGAELPDDIDEGGTFIEELCRFRQQSKSESSVASVCCLHGLLRVITSIDKLISLAKGDIRNPPSQGFNLSREGKILEDGLLKWSLVEWNGVLNVFMKLVGSEWHFVQSIEIFSRGGPAPGVGLGWGASGGGFWSVTVLMAQTDARLLIYVLERIQMASSIESPTDEEMVAAMHRVNSVLGACLTFGPKDRVVMERAFDILLQVPTLRYLGFCVQRFLQSNTRMKEFRWEYKEEDYFLFSEMLASHFKNRWLSVKTKLKAKDENNSSVHTNLKRGKVYLETIHEDLDTSNMSMTSQAQYCNSLMVEWAHQRLPLPMHWFLSPISTISYDKHAGLQNSSSVPNLIKESSDIIEVAKGGLFFLLAMEAMSTFLSADVHSPICSVPLVWKFHSLSVILLVGMDVLDDDKSKDVYETLQDIYGHLLNEARFNKSNKHSVDENVKLLLESEKKHSLDFLRFQSEIHENYSTFLEALVEQFAAVSYGDLVFGRQVSVYLHRCTEAAVRLSAWNALSNARVLEILPPLKECIAEAEGYLEPIEDNEGILEAYMKSWISGALDRSAARGSMAFTLVLHHLSSFIFHVHSHDNISLRNKLVKSLLRDYSQKQKHEGMMLDIIQYCKPNPHLPEDSSSQQSINIDKRFEVLSEACDRNSSLLAEVEKLRSAFVKKFNSVK
;
A
#
# COMPACT_ATOMS: atom_id res chain seq x y z
N MET A 1 -26.10 49.72 -9.19
CA MET A 1 -25.62 48.56 -8.40
C MET A 1 -25.58 47.25 -9.20
N GLY A 2 -26.61 46.91 -10.01
CA GLY A 2 -26.61 45.67 -10.84
C GLY A 2 -25.46 45.56 -11.86
N TYR A 3 -25.20 46.61 -12.65
CA TYR A 3 -24.14 46.62 -13.69
C TYR A 3 -22.70 46.43 -13.14
N ALA A 4 -22.40 46.96 -11.94
CA ALA A 4 -21.08 46.79 -11.33
C ALA A 4 -20.85 45.36 -10.82
N LYS A 5 -21.90 44.73 -10.25
CA LYS A 5 -21.86 43.33 -9.80
C LYS A 5 -21.65 42.36 -10.97
N GLU A 6 -22.34 42.56 -12.09
CA GLU A 6 -22.17 41.74 -13.30
C GLU A 6 -20.79 41.89 -13.94
N SER A 7 -20.22 43.10 -13.93
CA SER A 7 -18.86 43.37 -14.42
C SER A 7 -17.80 42.62 -13.60
N HIS A 8 -17.87 42.66 -12.26
CA HIS A 8 -16.92 41.93 -11.40
C HIS A 8 -17.05 40.41 -11.51
N ALA A 9 -18.27 39.88 -11.58
CA ALA A 9 -18.48 38.44 -11.78
C ALA A 9 -17.89 37.94 -13.10
N SER A 10 -18.04 38.72 -14.17
CA SER A 10 -17.47 38.42 -15.49
C SER A 10 -15.94 38.46 -15.49
N LYS A 11 -15.36 39.45 -14.78
CA LYS A 11 -13.90 39.53 -14.58
C LYS A 11 -13.37 38.31 -13.83
N ILE A 12 -14.00 37.91 -12.72
CA ILE A 12 -13.60 36.72 -11.94
C ILE A 12 -13.61 35.47 -12.82
N LYS A 13 -14.70 35.23 -13.56
CA LYS A 13 -14.79 34.08 -14.49
C LYS A 13 -13.71 34.11 -15.58
N SER A 14 -13.40 35.30 -16.10
CA SER A 14 -12.34 35.48 -17.10
C SER A 14 -10.96 35.13 -16.55
N VAL A 15 -10.63 35.60 -15.33
CA VAL A 15 -9.37 35.24 -14.65
C VAL A 15 -9.32 33.74 -14.36
N CYS A 16 -10.42 33.13 -13.91
CA CYS A 16 -10.50 31.68 -13.69
C CYS A 16 -10.21 30.88 -14.97
N LEU A 17 -10.78 31.28 -16.11
CA LEU A 17 -10.55 30.64 -17.40
C LEU A 17 -9.08 30.76 -17.82
N LEU A 18 -8.51 31.96 -17.75
CA LEU A 18 -7.11 32.19 -18.15
C LEU A 18 -6.12 31.48 -17.22
N LYS A 19 -6.42 31.39 -15.92
CA LYS A 19 -5.69 30.56 -14.97
C LYS A 19 -5.73 29.09 -15.35
N ALA A 20 -6.91 28.54 -15.70
CA ALA A 20 -7.04 27.15 -16.12
C ALA A 20 -6.23 26.86 -17.41
N LEU A 21 -6.30 27.76 -18.39
CA LEU A 21 -5.53 27.67 -19.63
C LEU A 21 -4.03 27.80 -19.38
N ALA A 22 -3.60 28.71 -18.52
CA ALA A 22 -2.19 28.88 -18.16
C ALA A 22 -1.64 27.65 -17.44
N ARG A 23 -2.42 27.04 -16.55
CA ARG A 23 -2.03 25.84 -15.80
C ARG A 23 -1.86 24.60 -16.70
N SER A 24 -2.50 24.57 -17.87
CA SER A 24 -2.43 23.43 -18.79
C SER A 24 -1.10 23.35 -19.56
N ASP A 25 -0.52 24.50 -19.94
CA ASP A 25 0.72 24.55 -20.73
C ASP A 25 1.45 25.89 -20.53
N LYS A 26 2.77 25.82 -20.30
CA LYS A 26 3.68 26.98 -20.24
C LYS A 26 3.56 27.87 -21.48
N LYS A 27 3.30 27.30 -22.67
CA LYS A 27 3.14 28.08 -23.91
C LYS A 27 1.95 29.05 -23.86
N ASN A 28 0.85 28.65 -23.22
CA ASN A 28 -0.32 29.52 -23.04
C ASN A 28 0.04 30.71 -22.15
N CYS A 29 0.78 30.47 -21.06
CA CYS A 29 1.28 31.51 -20.17
C CYS A 29 2.17 32.53 -20.91
N LEU A 30 3.10 32.06 -21.75
CA LEU A 30 3.96 32.92 -22.58
C LEU A 30 3.14 33.76 -23.59
N LYS A 31 2.09 33.18 -24.17
CA LYS A 31 1.20 33.89 -25.09
C LYS A 31 0.42 35.01 -24.39
N PHE A 32 -0.06 34.77 -23.17
CA PHE A 32 -0.72 35.79 -22.36
C PHE A 32 0.22 36.93 -21.97
N LEU A 33 1.50 36.64 -21.74
CA LEU A 33 2.51 37.67 -21.47
C LEU A 33 2.79 38.52 -22.71
N LYS A 34 3.05 37.90 -23.87
CA LYS A 34 3.33 38.60 -25.14
C LYS A 34 2.19 39.51 -25.59
N ASN A 35 0.96 39.10 -25.32
CA ASN A 35 -0.24 39.86 -25.72
C ASN A 35 -0.64 40.94 -24.69
N GLY A 36 0.13 41.16 -23.62
CA GLY A 36 -0.20 42.10 -22.55
C GLY A 36 -1.40 41.70 -21.68
N SER A 37 -1.97 40.51 -21.91
CA SER A 37 -3.15 40.02 -21.17
C SER A 37 -2.85 39.84 -19.69
N PHE A 38 -1.63 39.42 -19.33
CA PHE A 38 -1.21 39.30 -17.93
C PHE A 38 -1.29 40.65 -17.19
N GLN A 39 -0.73 41.71 -17.76
CA GLN A 39 -0.74 43.05 -17.17
C GLN A 39 -2.16 43.60 -17.01
N ALA A 40 -3.00 43.42 -18.03
CA ALA A 40 -4.40 43.85 -18.00
C ALA A 40 -5.20 43.14 -16.89
N ILE A 41 -4.92 41.85 -16.64
CA ILE A 41 -5.59 41.05 -15.61
C ILE A 41 -5.16 41.45 -14.22
N ILE A 42 -3.86 41.68 -14.01
CA ILE A 42 -3.30 41.93 -12.67
C ILE A 42 -3.40 43.40 -12.25
N GLN A 43 -3.85 44.29 -13.15
CA GLN A 43 -3.95 45.74 -12.93
C GLN A 43 -4.65 46.13 -11.63
N HIS A 44 -5.65 45.36 -11.19
CA HIS A 44 -6.39 45.65 -9.95
C HIS A 44 -5.57 45.40 -8.68
N LEU A 45 -4.53 44.56 -8.71
CA LEU A 45 -3.62 44.40 -7.57
C LEU A 45 -2.80 45.68 -7.31
N PHE A 46 -2.50 46.46 -8.36
CA PHE A 46 -1.82 47.75 -8.23
C PHE A 46 -2.73 48.87 -7.73
N GLN A 47 -4.06 48.72 -7.87
CA GLN A 47 -5.05 49.74 -7.53
C GLN A 47 -5.58 49.61 -6.10
N CYS A 48 -5.04 48.68 -5.30
CA CYS A 48 -5.57 48.40 -3.97
C CYS A 48 -5.39 49.56 -2.98
N THR A 49 -6.43 49.74 -2.17
CA THR A 49 -6.60 50.79 -1.17
C THR A 49 -5.39 50.93 -0.25
N SER A 50 -4.87 52.15 -0.14
CA SER A 50 -3.71 52.48 0.71
C SER A 50 -3.92 52.21 2.21
N SER A 51 -5.16 51.98 2.65
CA SER A 51 -5.48 51.64 4.04
C SER A 51 -6.68 50.71 4.18
N LEU A 52 -6.73 50.00 5.31
CA LEU A 52 -7.85 49.13 5.69
C LEU A 52 -9.17 49.90 5.76
N ASP A 53 -9.16 51.12 6.29
CA ASP A 53 -10.37 51.93 6.44
C ASP A 53 -10.95 52.36 5.06
N GLN A 54 -10.10 52.60 4.06
CA GLN A 54 -10.56 52.87 2.69
C GLN A 54 -11.21 51.63 2.04
N TRP A 55 -10.66 50.44 2.32
CA TRP A 55 -11.25 49.20 1.84
C TRP A 55 -12.63 48.96 2.45
N LEU A 56 -12.76 49.11 3.77
CA LEU A 56 -14.03 48.94 4.49
C LEU A 56 -15.11 49.94 4.02
N LYS A 57 -14.71 51.18 3.71
CA LYS A 57 -15.62 52.22 3.15
C LYS A 57 -16.21 51.86 1.79
N SER A 58 -15.64 50.90 1.06
CA SER A 58 -16.20 50.43 -0.22
C SER A 58 -17.49 49.63 -0.05
N GLY A 59 -17.79 49.17 1.18
CA GLY A 59 -18.99 48.42 1.53
C GLY A 59 -18.81 46.90 1.39
N LYS A 60 -19.52 46.15 2.25
CA LYS A 60 -19.38 44.68 2.41
C LYS A 60 -19.41 43.90 1.09
N GLU A 61 -20.37 44.17 0.21
CA GLU A 61 -20.50 43.44 -1.06
C GLU A 61 -19.35 43.73 -2.03
N ASN A 62 -18.83 44.96 -2.04
CA ASN A 62 -17.67 45.31 -2.85
C ASN A 62 -16.39 44.68 -2.29
N CYS A 63 -16.22 44.64 -0.96
CA CYS A 63 -15.13 43.91 -0.32
C CYS A 63 -15.13 42.43 -0.74
N LYS A 64 -16.30 41.79 -0.79
CA LYS A 64 -16.47 40.39 -1.23
C LYS A 64 -16.10 40.16 -2.69
N LEU A 65 -16.60 41.00 -3.59
CA LEU A 65 -16.32 40.86 -5.02
C LEU A 65 -14.86 41.20 -5.35
N LEU A 66 -14.30 42.22 -4.69
CA LEU A 66 -12.91 42.61 -4.86
C LEU A 66 -11.97 41.54 -4.31
N SER A 67 -12.24 40.99 -3.12
CA SER A 67 -11.41 39.93 -2.54
C SER A 67 -11.42 38.67 -3.39
N ALA A 68 -12.59 38.23 -3.89
CA ALA A 68 -12.69 37.08 -4.79
C ALA A 68 -11.90 37.29 -6.10
N LEU A 69 -11.94 38.51 -6.66
CA LEU A 69 -11.16 38.85 -7.84
C LEU A 69 -9.65 38.85 -7.56
N MET A 70 -9.22 39.47 -6.45
CA MET A 70 -7.81 39.51 -6.05
C MET A 70 -7.26 38.11 -5.78
N VAL A 71 -8.02 37.25 -5.09
CA VAL A 71 -7.67 35.85 -4.85
C VAL A 71 -7.39 35.12 -6.16
N GLU A 72 -8.27 35.27 -7.16
CA GLU A 72 -8.08 34.62 -8.46
C GLU A 72 -6.93 35.22 -9.27
N GLN A 73 -6.67 36.53 -9.15
CA GLN A 73 -5.51 37.19 -9.75
C GLN A 73 -4.18 36.71 -9.13
N LEU A 74 -4.12 36.59 -7.80
CA LEU A 74 -2.96 36.04 -7.09
C LEU A 74 -2.72 34.58 -7.48
N ARG A 75 -3.78 33.77 -7.59
CA ARG A 75 -3.69 32.38 -8.07
C ARG A 75 -3.18 32.29 -9.51
N PHE A 76 -3.64 33.18 -10.39
CA PHE A 76 -3.15 33.28 -11.76
C PHE A 76 -1.66 33.66 -11.79
N TRP A 77 -1.25 34.65 -10.99
CA TRP A 77 0.15 35.04 -10.90
C TRP A 77 1.04 33.93 -10.36
N ARG A 78 0.59 33.20 -9.32
CA ARG A 78 1.29 32.03 -8.78
C ARG A 78 1.58 30.99 -9.86
N VAL A 79 0.61 30.66 -10.72
CA VAL A 79 0.80 29.74 -11.85
C VAL A 79 1.88 30.25 -12.82
N CYS A 80 1.94 31.55 -13.07
CA CYS A 80 2.98 32.15 -13.91
C CYS A 80 4.38 32.03 -13.26
N ILE A 81 4.47 32.32 -11.96
CA ILE A 81 5.71 32.19 -11.17
C ILE A 81 6.20 30.74 -11.15
N ASP A 82 5.31 29.76 -11.04
CA ASP A 82 5.68 28.34 -11.06
C ASP A 82 6.43 27.96 -12.37
N TYR A 83 6.06 28.56 -13.50
CA TYR A 83 6.77 28.42 -14.79
C TYR A 83 8.05 29.25 -14.91
N GLY A 84 8.37 30.08 -13.91
CA GLY A 84 9.51 31.00 -13.90
C GLY A 84 9.26 32.29 -14.70
N LEU A 85 8.02 32.76 -14.74
CA LEU A 85 7.62 33.98 -15.46
C LEU A 85 7.02 35.00 -14.49
N CYS A 86 7.08 36.28 -14.86
CA CYS A 86 6.44 37.39 -14.15
C CYS A 86 6.95 37.60 -12.71
N ILE A 87 8.21 37.25 -12.42
CA ILE A 87 8.84 37.42 -11.12
C ILE A 87 9.25 38.89 -10.92
N SER A 88 9.65 39.56 -12.01
CA SER A 88 10.04 40.97 -12.06
C SER A 88 8.96 41.93 -11.49
N TYR A 89 7.68 41.63 -11.74
CA TYR A 89 6.52 42.40 -11.24
C TYR A 89 6.38 42.43 -9.73
N PHE A 90 7.08 41.56 -8.98
CA PHE A 90 6.99 41.55 -7.53
C PHE A 90 7.39 42.89 -6.91
N SER A 91 8.43 43.54 -7.43
CA SER A 91 8.93 44.82 -6.91
C SER A 91 7.86 45.92 -6.94
N ASP A 92 7.08 45.96 -8.02
CA ASP A 92 6.00 46.94 -8.21
C ASP A 92 4.74 46.60 -7.40
N ILE A 93 4.45 45.30 -7.21
CA ILE A 93 3.24 44.81 -6.52
C ILE A 93 3.42 44.77 -5.00
N PHE A 94 4.66 44.59 -4.51
CA PHE A 94 4.94 44.38 -3.08
C PHE A 94 4.36 45.48 -2.16
N PRO A 95 4.46 46.79 -2.47
CA PRO A 95 3.86 47.82 -1.64
C PRO A 95 2.33 47.66 -1.47
N ALA A 96 1.64 47.22 -2.52
CA ALA A 96 0.21 46.97 -2.48
C ALA A 96 -0.16 45.68 -1.71
N LEU A 97 0.77 44.71 -1.64
CA LEU A 97 0.60 43.49 -0.86
C LEU A 97 0.85 43.66 0.64
N CYS A 98 1.65 44.64 1.05
CA CYS A 98 2.00 44.86 2.46
C CYS A 98 0.78 44.96 3.38
N LEU A 99 -0.32 45.57 2.92
CA LEU A 99 -1.58 45.62 3.68
C LEU A 99 -2.11 44.22 4.03
N TRP A 100 -2.07 43.30 3.07
CA TRP A 100 -2.62 41.95 3.19
C TRP A 100 -1.64 40.98 3.86
N LEU A 101 -0.34 41.26 3.80
CA LEU A 101 0.70 40.49 4.47
C LEU A 101 0.79 40.81 5.96
N HIS A 102 0.23 41.92 6.42
CA HIS A 102 0.21 42.30 7.83
C HIS A 102 -1.05 41.77 8.55
N PRO A 103 -0.94 41.27 9.80
CA PRO A 103 -2.13 40.91 10.58
C PRO A 103 -3.03 42.14 10.79
N PRO A 104 -4.35 42.02 10.56
CA PRO A 104 -5.26 43.15 10.66
C PRO A 104 -5.70 43.40 12.11
N THR A 105 -6.32 44.55 12.36
CA THR A 105 -7.09 44.75 13.58
C THR A 105 -8.41 43.98 13.48
N PHE A 106 -8.47 42.78 14.07
CA PHE A 106 -9.60 41.85 13.92
C PHE A 106 -10.96 42.44 14.34
N ASN A 107 -11.01 43.26 15.41
CA ASN A 107 -12.24 43.91 15.87
C ASN A 107 -12.94 44.72 14.77
N LYS A 108 -12.19 45.52 14.01
CA LYS A 108 -12.74 46.34 12.90
C LYS A 108 -13.29 45.48 11.76
N LEU A 109 -12.64 44.35 11.47
CA LEU A 109 -13.08 43.43 10.42
C LEU A 109 -14.32 42.65 10.84
N GLN A 110 -14.42 42.29 12.13
CA GLN A 110 -15.55 41.59 12.70
C GLN A 110 -16.81 42.46 12.67
N GLU A 111 -16.71 43.73 13.08
CA GLU A 111 -17.81 44.71 13.01
C GLU A 111 -18.40 44.83 11.59
N ASN A 112 -17.55 44.73 10.57
CA ASN A 112 -17.95 44.85 9.17
C ASN A 112 -18.26 43.50 8.48
N ASN A 113 -18.12 42.37 9.18
CA ASN A 113 -18.32 41.01 8.66
C ASN A 113 -17.54 40.73 7.35
N VAL A 114 -16.25 41.09 7.31
CA VAL A 114 -15.34 40.90 6.15
C VAL A 114 -14.01 40.22 6.49
N VAL A 115 -13.97 39.50 7.62
CA VAL A 115 -12.76 38.80 8.10
C VAL A 115 -12.27 37.78 7.06
N ASN A 116 -13.18 36.99 6.48
CA ASN A 116 -12.85 35.86 5.59
C ASN A 116 -12.25 36.36 4.29
N GLU A 117 -12.79 37.46 3.79
CA GLU A 117 -12.35 38.13 2.59
C GLU A 117 -10.92 38.65 2.76
N PHE A 118 -10.59 39.25 3.91
CA PHE A 118 -9.23 39.67 4.22
C PHE A 118 -8.29 38.47 4.32
N LEU A 119 -8.65 37.47 5.13
CA LEU A 119 -7.83 36.27 5.36
C LEU A 119 -7.59 35.47 4.08
N SER A 120 -8.58 35.40 3.17
CA SER A 120 -8.43 34.73 1.88
C SER A 120 -7.39 35.41 1.00
N ILE A 121 -7.33 36.75 1.01
CA ILE A 121 -6.29 37.50 0.28
C ILE A 121 -4.93 37.27 0.94
N SER A 122 -4.83 37.38 2.27
CA SER A 122 -3.60 37.12 3.03
C SER A 122 -3.04 35.73 2.75
N ARG A 123 -3.89 34.70 2.78
CA ARG A 123 -3.55 33.30 2.46
C ARG A 123 -2.88 33.22 1.08
N GLU A 124 -3.57 33.72 0.04
CA GLU A 124 -3.06 33.60 -1.33
C GLU A 124 -1.82 34.47 -1.57
N ALA A 125 -1.70 35.60 -0.88
CA ALA A 125 -0.49 36.42 -0.92
C ALA A 125 0.72 35.66 -0.37
N TYR A 126 0.60 34.99 0.78
CA TYR A 126 1.68 34.13 1.30
C TYR A 126 1.99 32.93 0.40
N LEU A 127 0.99 32.34 -0.26
CA LEU A 127 1.22 31.26 -1.24
C LEU A 127 1.94 31.75 -2.51
N VAL A 128 1.73 33.01 -2.91
CA VAL A 128 2.53 33.66 -3.97
C VAL A 128 3.96 33.87 -3.50
N LEU A 129 4.16 34.33 -2.25
CA LEU A 129 5.49 34.48 -1.66
C LEU A 129 6.24 33.15 -1.54
N GLU A 130 5.55 32.06 -1.19
CA GLU A 130 6.11 30.71 -1.20
C GLU A 130 6.57 30.31 -2.62
N ALA A 131 5.74 30.55 -3.65
CA ALA A 131 6.11 30.26 -5.03
C ALA A 131 7.32 31.08 -5.50
N LEU A 132 7.42 32.34 -5.09
CA LEU A 132 8.59 33.19 -5.32
C LEU A 132 9.83 32.67 -4.58
N ALA A 133 9.68 32.23 -3.32
CA ALA A 133 10.76 31.64 -2.53
C ALA A 133 11.36 30.40 -3.20
N ARG A 134 10.55 29.56 -3.87
CA ARG A 134 11.05 28.42 -4.67
C ARG A 134 11.97 28.85 -5.82
N LYS A 135 11.87 30.11 -6.29
CA LYS A 135 12.70 30.68 -7.36
C LYS A 135 13.89 31.50 -6.85
N LEU A 136 14.13 31.53 -5.53
CA LEU A 136 15.37 32.11 -4.99
C LEU A 136 16.59 31.26 -5.40
N PRO A 137 17.72 31.90 -5.74
CA PRO A 137 19.01 31.23 -5.82
C PRO A 137 19.41 30.74 -4.42
N ARG A 138 20.19 29.65 -4.33
CA ARG A 138 20.66 29.15 -3.03
C ARG A 138 21.52 30.20 -2.34
N PHE A 139 21.30 30.43 -1.05
CA PHE A 139 21.86 31.58 -0.32
C PHE A 139 23.40 31.68 -0.45
N TYR A 140 24.11 30.55 -0.30
CA TYR A 140 25.57 30.51 -0.36
C TYR A 140 26.18 30.40 -1.76
N SER A 141 25.37 30.25 -2.82
CA SER A 141 25.85 30.09 -4.21
C SER A 141 26.31 31.40 -4.86
N ASN A 142 25.84 32.54 -4.36
CA ASN A 142 26.03 33.86 -4.98
C ASN A 142 27.47 34.40 -4.92
N LYS A 143 28.42 33.74 -4.24
CA LYS A 143 29.83 34.18 -4.25
C LYS A 143 30.61 33.80 -5.52
N HIS A 144 30.12 32.85 -6.34
CA HIS A 144 30.82 32.43 -7.56
C HIS A 144 30.40 33.16 -8.84
N LEU A 145 29.24 33.83 -8.86
CA LEU A 145 28.71 34.46 -10.08
C LEU A 145 29.29 35.85 -10.36
N ASN A 146 29.70 36.60 -9.32
CA ASN A 146 30.24 37.95 -9.49
C ASN A 146 31.57 38.01 -10.27
N ASN A 147 32.22 36.87 -10.54
CA ASN A 147 33.48 36.80 -11.30
C ASN A 147 33.35 36.21 -12.72
N ARG A 148 32.15 35.86 -13.19
CA ARG A 148 31.92 35.35 -14.56
C ARG A 148 30.73 36.03 -15.22
N ILE A 149 30.78 37.34 -15.34
CA ILE A 149 29.93 38.06 -16.30
C ILE A 149 30.79 38.38 -17.52
N SER A 150 30.89 37.41 -18.42
CA SER A 150 31.12 37.60 -19.85
C SER A 150 30.72 36.30 -20.55
N ASP A 151 29.82 36.43 -21.52
CA ASP A 151 29.53 35.45 -22.58
C ASP A 151 28.70 34.19 -22.23
N CYS A 152 27.38 34.36 -22.03
CA CYS A 152 26.39 33.44 -22.61
C CYS A 152 24.96 34.04 -22.55
N ALA A 153 24.62 34.88 -23.54
CA ALA A 153 23.24 35.33 -23.75
C ALA A 153 22.44 34.22 -24.44
N GLY A 154 21.50 33.59 -23.73
CA GLY A 154 20.65 32.56 -24.32
C GLY A 154 19.76 31.76 -23.37
N ASN A 155 19.21 32.38 -22.31
CA ASN A 155 17.96 32.01 -21.60
C ASN A 155 17.91 32.79 -20.27
N GLU A 156 17.43 34.03 -20.30
CA GLU A 156 17.20 34.81 -19.09
C GLU A 156 16.04 34.20 -18.30
N GLN A 157 16.34 33.34 -17.34
CA GLN A 157 15.37 32.89 -16.34
C GLN A 157 15.31 33.97 -15.25
N GLU A 158 14.18 34.67 -15.13
CA GLU A 158 13.99 35.68 -14.07
C GLU A 158 14.19 35.01 -12.70
N THR A 159 15.13 35.52 -11.90
CA THR A 159 15.40 35.03 -10.52
C THR A 159 14.95 36.05 -9.49
N TRP A 160 14.39 35.59 -8.37
CA TRP A 160 13.99 36.49 -7.27
C TRP A 160 15.20 36.87 -6.39
N SER A 161 15.15 38.05 -5.76
CA SER A 161 16.27 38.62 -4.99
C SER A 161 16.12 38.40 -3.48
N TRP A 162 17.22 38.06 -2.80
CA TRP A 162 17.31 37.96 -1.35
C TRP A 162 17.06 39.30 -0.61
N SER A 163 17.16 40.44 -1.29
CA SER A 163 16.90 41.77 -0.71
C SER A 163 15.49 41.94 -0.16
N PHE A 164 14.52 41.20 -0.69
CA PHE A 164 13.11 41.28 -0.27
C PHE A 164 12.76 40.33 0.87
N VAL A 165 13.66 39.41 1.24
CA VAL A 165 13.34 38.31 2.17
C VAL A 165 13.19 38.81 3.61
N THR A 166 14.07 39.67 4.11
CA THR A 166 14.01 40.14 5.50
C THR A 166 12.69 40.84 5.85
N PRO A 167 12.19 41.82 5.06
CA PRO A 167 10.88 42.44 5.33
C PRO A 167 9.71 41.45 5.31
N ILE A 168 9.78 40.44 4.43
CA ILE A 168 8.75 39.41 4.31
C ILE A 168 8.74 38.49 5.53
N VAL A 169 9.91 38.07 5.99
CA VAL A 169 10.03 37.27 7.22
C VAL A 169 9.52 38.08 8.40
N ASP A 170 9.85 39.37 8.51
CA ASP A 170 9.34 40.22 9.59
C ASP A 170 7.82 40.36 9.58
N LEU A 171 7.18 40.41 8.41
CA LEU A 171 5.71 40.40 8.30
C LEU A 171 5.11 39.04 8.69
N ALA A 172 5.76 37.94 8.29
CA ALA A 172 5.36 36.58 8.67
C ALA A 172 5.46 36.35 10.19
N LEU A 173 6.52 36.84 10.83
CA LEU A 173 6.70 36.75 12.28
C LEU A 173 5.59 37.48 13.04
N LYS A 174 5.08 38.60 12.51
CA LYS A 174 3.93 39.29 13.10
C LYS A 174 2.65 38.45 13.08
N TRP A 175 2.47 37.57 12.09
CA TRP A 175 1.38 36.60 12.10
C TRP A 175 1.58 35.53 13.15
N ILE A 176 2.79 35.01 13.34
CA ILE A 176 3.11 34.08 14.43
C ILE A 176 2.80 34.71 15.79
N ALA A 177 3.23 35.97 15.99
CA ALA A 177 2.97 36.76 17.19
C ALA A 177 1.48 37.12 17.39
N SER A 178 0.67 37.08 16.33
CA SER A 178 -0.76 37.39 16.42
C SER A 178 -1.58 36.31 17.10
N LYS A 179 -0.98 35.16 17.47
CA LYS A 179 -1.65 34.11 18.23
C LYS A 179 -2.21 34.63 19.56
N ASP A 180 -1.47 35.52 20.23
CA ASP A 180 -1.86 36.13 21.50
C ASP A 180 -2.96 37.21 21.35
N ASP A 181 -3.38 37.54 20.12
CA ASP A 181 -4.50 38.46 19.91
C ASP A 181 -5.80 37.84 20.47
N PRO A 182 -6.61 38.59 21.25
CA PRO A 182 -7.81 38.06 21.88
C PRO A 182 -8.82 37.42 20.90
N TYR A 183 -8.87 37.87 19.64
CA TYR A 183 -9.72 37.26 18.62
C TYR A 183 -9.18 35.89 18.20
N VAL A 184 -7.85 35.79 18.01
CA VAL A 184 -7.16 34.58 17.58
C VAL A 184 -7.11 33.55 18.71
N SER A 185 -6.77 33.96 19.94
CA SER A 185 -6.80 33.06 21.12
C SER A 185 -8.19 32.49 21.34
N LYS A 186 -9.23 33.34 21.29
CA LYS A 186 -10.62 32.89 21.42
C LYS A 186 -11.05 31.94 20.31
N TYR A 187 -10.49 32.07 19.11
CA TYR A 187 -10.75 31.14 18.01
C TYR A 187 -10.24 29.73 18.35
N PHE A 188 -9.03 29.62 18.90
CA PHE A 188 -8.43 28.34 19.32
C PHE A 188 -9.05 27.78 20.63
N GLU A 189 -9.58 28.63 21.52
CA GLU A 189 -10.22 28.23 22.78
C GLU A 189 -11.70 27.82 22.66
N ARG A 190 -12.45 28.36 21.69
CA ARG A 190 -13.93 28.22 21.59
C ARG A 190 -14.41 26.77 21.50
N GLU A 191 -13.55 25.81 21.16
CA GLU A 191 -13.87 24.38 21.08
C GLU A 191 -13.62 23.58 22.37
N LYS A 192 -13.15 24.19 23.47
CA LYS A 192 -13.02 23.51 24.77
C LYS A 192 -14.37 23.25 25.47
N GLY A 193 -15.43 23.95 25.06
CA GLY A 193 -16.75 23.87 25.69
C GLY A 193 -17.72 22.88 25.01
N PHE A 194 -18.25 21.93 25.79
CA PHE A 194 -19.32 20.97 25.44
C PHE A 194 -20.69 21.60 25.09
N GLN A 195 -20.75 22.78 24.46
CA GLN A 195 -22.01 23.35 23.98
C GLN A 195 -22.24 23.03 22.51
N ARG A 196 -22.86 21.86 22.29
CA ARG A 196 -23.74 21.58 21.14
C ARG A 196 -24.84 22.67 21.09
N ARG A 197 -24.58 23.81 20.46
CA ARG A 197 -25.63 24.63 19.87
C ARG A 197 -25.36 24.77 18.39
N PHE A 198 -26.34 24.32 17.62
CA PHE A 198 -26.43 24.35 16.17
C PHE A 198 -26.27 25.78 15.61
N VAL A 199 -25.04 26.28 15.57
CA VAL A 199 -24.63 27.35 14.67
C VAL A 199 -23.63 26.70 13.72
N SER A 200 -23.98 26.66 12.44
CA SER A 200 -23.08 26.20 11.38
C SER A 200 -21.68 26.79 11.58
N PRO A 201 -20.58 26.02 11.40
CA PRO A 201 -19.24 26.59 11.46
C PRO A 201 -19.16 27.71 10.43
N ASP A 202 -19.00 28.95 10.90
CA ASP A 202 -18.90 30.10 10.03
C ASP A 202 -17.62 29.96 9.20
N SER A 203 -17.71 30.24 7.90
CA SER A 203 -16.60 30.19 6.92
C SER A 203 -15.34 31.02 7.29
N SER A 204 -15.38 31.79 8.38
CA SER A 204 -14.25 32.53 8.97
C SER A 204 -13.19 31.64 9.55
N ASP A 205 -13.63 30.53 10.12
CA ASP A 205 -12.83 29.69 11.00
C ASP A 205 -11.75 28.98 10.20
N VAL A 206 -12.11 28.48 9.02
CA VAL A 206 -11.19 27.81 8.09
C VAL A 206 -10.11 28.75 7.54
N SER A 207 -10.47 30.01 7.31
CA SER A 207 -9.61 30.95 6.56
C SER A 207 -8.38 31.38 7.37
N LEU A 208 -8.48 31.46 8.70
CA LEU A 208 -7.39 31.85 9.59
C LEU A 208 -6.30 30.77 9.65
N LEU A 209 -6.69 29.51 9.83
CA LEU A 209 -5.77 28.36 9.82
C LEU A 209 -4.99 28.27 8.50
N TRP A 210 -5.64 28.57 7.37
CA TRP A 210 -4.96 28.61 6.08
C TRP A 210 -3.91 29.71 5.97
N VAL A 211 -4.09 30.85 6.63
CA VAL A 211 -3.06 31.91 6.67
C VAL A 211 -1.84 31.41 7.45
N PHE A 212 -2.03 30.85 8.65
CA PHE A 212 -0.93 30.25 9.42
C PHE A 212 -0.21 29.15 8.62
N SER A 213 -0.95 28.26 7.97
CA SER A 213 -0.38 27.23 7.10
C SER A 213 0.46 27.84 5.96
N ALA A 214 -0.06 28.84 5.25
CA ALA A 214 0.66 29.50 4.16
C ALA A 214 1.93 30.22 4.65
N VAL A 215 1.88 30.85 5.82
CA VAL A 215 3.04 31.46 6.48
C VAL A 215 4.12 30.40 6.76
N MET A 216 3.74 29.27 7.36
CA MET A 216 4.68 28.18 7.67
C MET A 216 5.31 27.54 6.42
N HIS A 217 4.54 27.33 5.35
CA HIS A 217 5.06 26.82 4.08
C HIS A 217 5.99 27.81 3.37
N MET A 218 5.68 29.10 3.44
CA MET A 218 6.56 30.16 2.92
C MET A 218 7.89 30.18 3.70
N LEU A 219 7.85 30.20 5.04
CA LEU A 219 9.04 30.19 5.88
C LEU A 219 9.89 28.94 5.68
N SER A 220 9.29 27.75 5.65
CA SER A 220 10.03 26.51 5.39
C SER A 220 10.71 26.51 4.02
N THR A 221 10.03 26.98 2.97
CA THR A 221 10.61 27.10 1.63
C THR A 221 11.80 28.08 1.60
N LEU A 222 11.72 29.20 2.33
CA LEU A 222 12.86 30.12 2.47
C LEU A 222 14.04 29.46 3.17
N LEU A 223 13.80 28.76 4.28
CA LEU A 223 14.84 28.10 5.07
C LEU A 223 15.51 26.98 4.26
N GLU A 224 14.76 26.21 3.47
CA GLU A 224 15.30 25.18 2.59
C GLU A 224 16.28 25.75 1.55
N LYS A 225 16.07 26.99 1.08
CA LYS A 225 16.96 27.69 0.14
C LYS A 225 18.25 28.22 0.78
N VAL A 226 18.33 28.25 2.11
CA VAL A 226 19.56 28.58 2.85
C VAL A 226 20.50 27.37 2.87
N ASN A 227 20.01 26.13 2.77
CA ASN A 227 20.85 24.94 2.85
C ASN A 227 22.00 24.91 1.80
N PRO A 228 23.21 24.46 2.18
CA PRO A 228 24.36 24.37 1.27
C PRO A 228 24.14 23.33 0.16
N GLU A 229 24.90 23.42 -0.94
CA GLU A 229 24.85 22.43 -2.03
C GLU A 229 25.45 21.07 -1.62
N GLU A 230 24.62 20.02 -1.69
CA GLU A 230 25.01 18.61 -1.73
C GLU A 230 25.74 18.30 -3.06
N THR A 231 26.86 18.95 -3.30
CA THR A 231 27.84 18.47 -4.29
C THR A 231 28.78 17.52 -3.57
N MET A 232 28.66 16.22 -3.90
CA MET A 232 29.57 15.15 -3.47
C MET A 232 31.02 15.57 -3.69
N GLY A 233 31.69 16.03 -2.64
CA GLY A 233 33.13 16.19 -2.62
C GLY A 233 33.81 14.83 -2.37
N PRO A 234 35.09 14.66 -2.71
CA PRO A 234 35.79 13.37 -2.61
C PRO A 234 35.98 12.82 -1.19
N GLN A 235 35.52 13.54 -0.16
CA GLN A 235 35.53 13.08 1.23
C GLN A 235 34.20 13.51 1.86
N GLY A 236 33.48 12.56 2.47
CA GLY A 236 32.13 12.73 3.04
C GLY A 236 32.06 13.61 4.29
N SER A 237 32.73 14.76 4.31
CA SER A 237 32.50 15.78 5.34
C SER A 237 31.26 16.60 5.00
N ILE A 238 30.31 16.64 5.93
CA ILE A 238 29.16 17.54 5.90
C ILE A 238 29.70 18.97 5.75
N LYS A 239 29.36 19.65 4.65
CA LYS A 239 29.72 21.05 4.45
C LYS A 239 29.01 21.88 5.51
N SER A 240 29.78 22.37 6.47
CA SER A 240 29.39 23.37 7.45
C SER A 240 28.94 24.66 6.77
N VAL A 241 28.05 25.38 7.45
CA VAL A 241 27.54 26.66 6.97
C VAL A 241 28.44 27.78 7.50
N PRO A 242 28.97 28.69 6.65
CA PRO A 242 29.99 29.65 7.06
C PRO A 242 29.47 30.73 8.04
N TRP A 243 28.18 31.02 8.02
CA TRP A 243 27.48 31.90 8.96
C TRP A 243 25.97 31.76 8.76
N LEU A 244 25.19 31.93 9.83
CA LEU A 244 23.73 31.79 9.78
C LEU A 244 23.05 33.16 9.58
N PRO A 245 22.09 33.32 8.65
CA PRO A 245 21.32 34.55 8.51
C PRO A 245 20.53 34.88 9.78
N GLU A 246 20.50 36.16 10.19
CA GLU A 246 19.86 36.62 11.44
C GLU A 246 18.37 36.23 11.55
N PHE A 247 17.67 36.11 10.42
CA PHE A 247 16.26 35.75 10.43
C PHE A 247 16.02 34.29 10.82
N VAL A 248 16.99 33.38 10.65
CA VAL A 248 16.83 31.95 11.00
C VAL A 248 16.62 31.75 12.50
N PRO A 249 17.52 32.23 13.40
CA PRO A 249 17.29 32.13 14.83
C PRO A 249 16.10 32.98 15.29
N LYS A 250 15.83 34.12 14.61
CA LYS A 250 14.67 34.96 14.91
C LYS A 250 13.34 34.20 14.73
N VAL A 251 13.19 33.40 13.67
CA VAL A 251 12.01 32.54 13.47
C VAL A 251 11.89 31.49 14.57
N GLY A 252 12.98 30.82 14.91
CA GLY A 252 12.98 29.80 15.98
C GLY A 252 12.58 30.36 17.35
N LEU A 253 13.11 31.54 17.71
CA LEU A 253 12.77 32.23 18.96
C LEU A 253 11.29 32.63 19.01
N GLU A 254 10.72 33.09 17.89
CA GLU A 254 9.30 33.49 17.85
C GLU A 254 8.35 32.29 18.02
N ILE A 255 8.70 31.12 17.47
CA ILE A 255 7.94 29.88 17.66
C ILE A 255 7.92 29.48 19.15
N ILE A 256 9.07 29.58 19.84
CA ILE A 256 9.17 29.26 21.26
C ILE A 256 8.33 30.25 22.09
N LYS A 257 8.46 31.56 21.83
CA LYS A 257 7.79 32.61 22.62
C LYS A 257 6.26 32.53 22.57
N ASN A 258 5.69 32.21 21.41
CA ASN A 258 4.24 32.15 21.21
C ASN A 258 3.63 30.77 21.52
N GLN A 259 4.31 29.94 22.32
CA GLN A 259 3.80 28.63 22.78
C GLN A 259 3.30 27.72 21.64
N PHE A 260 4.06 27.65 20.54
CA PHE A 260 3.77 26.69 19.48
C PHE A 260 4.16 25.27 19.89
N LEU A 261 5.08 25.13 20.85
CA LEU A 261 5.64 23.88 21.37
C LEU A 261 5.57 23.87 22.90
N SER A 262 5.39 22.71 23.52
CA SER A 262 5.63 22.54 24.96
C SER A 262 7.12 22.39 25.21
N VAL A 263 7.67 23.33 25.96
CA VAL A 263 9.06 23.26 26.40
C VAL A 263 9.09 22.46 27.70
N ASN A 264 9.36 21.16 27.59
CA ASN A 264 9.59 20.30 28.76
C ASN A 264 10.67 20.93 29.65
N GLY A 265 10.43 21.02 30.96
CA GLY A 265 11.40 21.56 31.94
C GLY A 265 10.94 22.74 32.80
N ALA A 266 9.64 23.00 32.89
CA ALA A 266 9.12 23.90 33.91
C ALA A 266 8.42 23.10 35.03
N GLU A 267 9.01 23.09 36.22
CA GLU A 267 8.21 23.36 37.42
C GLU A 267 7.57 24.73 37.17
N LEU A 268 6.33 24.75 36.70
CA LEU A 268 5.58 25.99 36.58
C LEU A 268 5.13 26.43 37.99
N PRO A 269 5.19 27.73 38.33
CA PRO A 269 4.38 28.27 39.42
C PRO A 269 2.89 28.07 39.09
N ASP A 270 2.10 27.75 40.10
CA ASP A 270 0.67 27.32 40.06
C ASP A 270 -0.34 28.25 39.33
N ASP A 271 0.07 29.26 38.56
CA ASP A 271 -0.80 30.33 38.03
C ASP A 271 -0.70 30.60 36.51
N ILE A 272 -0.34 29.62 35.66
CA ILE A 272 -0.48 29.76 34.20
C ILE A 272 -1.44 28.70 33.63
N ASP A 273 -2.60 29.20 33.24
CA ASP A 273 -3.72 28.67 32.46
C ASP A 273 -3.62 27.26 31.83
N GLU A 274 -4.74 26.53 31.89
CA GLU A 274 -5.04 25.25 31.23
C GLU A 274 -5.08 25.34 29.67
N GLY A 275 -4.21 26.14 29.06
CA GLY A 275 -4.03 26.32 27.61
C GLY A 275 -3.15 25.23 26.99
N GLY A 276 -3.72 24.35 26.16
CA GLY A 276 -2.94 23.36 25.38
C GLY A 276 -2.07 24.03 24.31
N THR A 277 -1.08 23.30 23.76
CA THR A 277 -0.14 23.87 22.77
C THR A 277 -0.75 23.98 21.38
N PHE A 278 -0.12 24.77 20.49
CA PHE A 278 -0.63 24.92 19.11
C PHE A 278 -0.69 23.58 18.36
N ILE A 279 0.26 22.67 18.59
CA ILE A 279 0.25 21.33 17.99
C ILE A 279 -0.98 20.53 18.46
N GLU A 280 -1.28 20.58 19.76
CA GLU A 280 -2.45 19.91 20.33
C GLU A 280 -3.77 20.46 19.77
N GLU A 281 -3.87 21.78 19.60
CA GLU A 281 -5.01 22.44 18.98
C GLU A 281 -5.22 21.98 17.53
N LEU A 282 -4.15 21.92 16.72
CA LEU A 282 -4.24 21.45 15.34
C LEU A 282 -4.66 19.97 15.24
N CYS A 283 -4.15 19.12 16.15
CA CYS A 283 -4.58 17.72 16.26
C CYS A 283 -6.07 17.61 16.63
N ARG A 284 -6.54 18.45 17.56
CA ARG A 284 -7.95 18.51 17.96
C ARG A 284 -8.85 18.89 16.78
N PHE A 285 -8.49 19.92 16.02
CA PHE A 285 -9.22 20.31 14.81
C PHE A 285 -9.34 19.17 13.80
N ARG A 286 -8.26 18.39 13.60
CA ARG A 286 -8.29 17.23 12.70
C ARG A 286 -9.23 16.12 13.20
N GLN A 287 -9.30 15.88 14.50
CA GLN A 287 -10.14 14.83 15.09
C GLN A 287 -11.63 15.19 15.13
N GLN A 288 -11.96 16.47 15.35
CA GLN A 288 -13.34 16.92 15.56
C GLN A 288 -14.06 17.30 14.26
N SER A 289 -13.33 17.69 13.22
CA SER A 289 -13.91 18.17 11.96
C SER A 289 -13.75 17.17 10.79
N LYS A 290 -14.77 17.11 9.93
CA LYS A 290 -14.72 16.44 8.61
C LYS A 290 -14.59 17.44 7.44
N SER A 291 -14.38 18.72 7.74
CA SER A 291 -14.46 19.83 6.78
C SER A 291 -13.08 20.35 6.35
N GLU A 292 -13.06 21.43 5.59
CA GLU A 292 -11.85 22.11 5.11
C GLU A 292 -10.86 22.49 6.25
N SER A 293 -11.37 22.72 7.47
CA SER A 293 -10.52 23.00 8.65
C SER A 293 -9.53 21.87 8.95
N SER A 294 -9.93 20.62 8.72
CA SER A 294 -9.07 19.45 8.93
C SER A 294 -7.94 19.40 7.92
N VAL A 295 -8.19 19.78 6.66
CA VAL A 295 -7.12 19.93 5.66
C VAL A 295 -6.13 20.99 6.14
N ALA A 296 -6.67 22.14 6.54
CA ALA A 296 -5.87 23.31 6.92
C ALA A 296 -4.99 23.00 8.14
N SER A 297 -5.52 22.27 9.13
CA SER A 297 -4.77 21.89 10.33
C SER A 297 -3.61 20.93 10.01
N VAL A 298 -3.85 19.91 9.17
CA VAL A 298 -2.81 18.96 8.74
C VAL A 298 -1.75 19.66 7.90
N CYS A 299 -2.16 20.54 6.97
CA CYS A 299 -1.23 21.36 6.20
C CYS A 299 -0.40 22.30 7.08
N CYS A 300 -0.99 22.84 8.15
CA CYS A 300 -0.30 23.70 9.12
C CYS A 300 0.72 22.90 9.94
N LEU A 301 0.35 21.73 10.46
CA LEU A 301 1.26 20.80 11.15
C LEU A 301 2.46 20.43 10.26
N HIS A 302 2.20 20.10 9.00
CA HIS A 302 3.26 19.78 8.03
C HIS A 302 4.21 20.96 7.81
N GLY A 303 3.67 22.16 7.62
CA GLY A 303 4.47 23.39 7.47
C GLY A 303 5.32 23.68 8.70
N LEU A 304 4.73 23.58 9.90
CA LEU A 304 5.41 23.81 11.17
C LEU A 304 6.57 22.83 11.39
N LEU A 305 6.37 21.53 11.13
CA LEU A 305 7.44 20.54 11.23
C LEU A 305 8.57 20.82 10.23
N ARG A 306 8.25 21.24 8.99
CA ARG A 306 9.27 21.65 8.00
C ARG A 306 10.10 22.84 8.50
N VAL A 307 9.46 23.84 9.11
CA VAL A 307 10.17 24.99 9.70
C VAL A 307 11.11 24.52 10.82
N ILE A 308 10.60 23.74 11.77
CA ILE A 308 11.37 23.20 12.92
C ILE A 308 12.59 22.42 12.44
N THR A 309 12.38 21.44 11.57
CA THR A 309 13.47 20.57 11.05
C THR A 309 14.51 21.37 10.24
N SER A 310 14.08 22.40 9.50
CA SER A 310 15.00 23.25 8.74
C SER A 310 15.85 24.13 9.65
N ILE A 311 15.26 24.69 10.71
CA ILE A 311 15.98 25.48 11.72
C ILE A 311 17.01 24.60 12.43
N ASP A 312 16.60 23.43 12.93
CA ASP A 312 17.49 22.49 13.63
C ASP A 312 18.66 22.05 12.74
N LYS A 313 18.38 21.73 11.46
CA LYS A 313 19.41 21.38 10.48
C LYS A 313 20.40 22.53 10.27
N LEU A 314 19.93 23.76 10.05
CA LEU A 314 20.79 24.92 9.80
C LEU A 314 21.64 25.29 11.03
N ILE A 315 21.08 25.23 12.23
CA ILE A 315 21.81 25.49 13.48
C ILE A 315 22.87 24.41 13.71
N SER A 316 22.53 23.13 13.51
CA SER A 316 23.50 22.02 13.59
C SER A 316 24.65 22.19 12.60
N LEU A 317 24.36 22.56 11.34
CA LEU A 317 25.37 22.81 10.32
C LEU A 317 26.28 24.01 10.64
N ALA A 318 25.79 25.01 11.37
CA ALA A 318 26.60 26.14 11.81
C ALA A 318 27.53 25.78 12.99
N LYS A 319 27.17 24.80 13.82
CA LYS A 319 28.01 24.33 14.94
C LYS A 319 29.20 23.48 14.50
N GLY A 320 29.06 22.72 13.41
CA GLY A 320 30.08 21.76 12.94
C GLY A 320 31.46 22.34 12.63
N ASP A 321 31.57 23.65 12.40
CA ASP A 321 32.84 24.36 12.16
C ASP A 321 33.59 24.77 13.43
N ILE A 322 32.95 24.76 14.60
CA ILE A 322 33.55 25.25 15.85
C ILE A 322 34.28 24.08 16.55
N ARG A 323 35.48 23.74 16.07
CA ARG A 323 36.33 22.68 16.66
C ARG A 323 36.89 23.00 18.06
N ASN A 324 36.52 24.12 18.68
CA ASN A 324 36.68 24.40 20.11
C ASN A 324 35.63 25.47 20.47
N PRO A 325 34.60 25.18 21.29
CA PRO A 325 33.73 26.25 21.76
C PRO A 325 34.60 27.23 22.56
N PRO A 326 34.48 28.56 22.38
CA PRO A 326 35.10 29.48 23.31
C PRO A 326 34.45 29.21 24.67
N SER A 327 35.22 28.60 25.56
CA SER A 327 34.87 28.42 26.97
C SER A 327 34.88 29.79 27.63
N GLN A 328 33.87 30.63 27.37
CA GLN A 328 33.59 31.86 28.12
C GLN A 328 32.28 32.53 27.64
N GLY A 329 31.22 32.36 28.43
CA GLY A 329 30.48 33.50 28.94
C GLY A 329 29.48 34.26 28.06
N PHE A 330 28.77 33.61 27.12
CA PHE A 330 27.50 34.19 26.62
C PHE A 330 26.32 33.60 27.40
N ASN A 331 25.70 34.39 28.29
CA ASN A 331 24.43 34.04 28.92
C ASN A 331 23.31 34.04 27.87
N LEU A 332 23.17 32.95 27.12
CA LEU A 332 22.02 32.73 26.24
C LEU A 332 20.75 32.70 27.09
N SER A 333 19.69 33.38 26.62
CA SER A 333 18.36 33.28 27.24
C SER A 333 17.88 31.83 27.23
N ARG A 334 16.88 31.49 28.05
CA ARG A 334 16.30 30.14 28.11
C ARG A 334 15.88 29.65 26.71
N GLU A 335 15.23 30.51 25.95
CA GLU A 335 14.79 30.27 24.57
C GLU A 335 15.97 30.06 23.61
N GLY A 336 17.07 30.80 23.82
CA GLY A 336 18.32 30.62 23.07
C GLY A 336 18.96 29.25 23.29
N LYS A 337 18.92 28.72 24.52
CA LYS A 337 19.42 27.36 24.83
C LYS A 337 18.55 26.26 24.21
N ILE A 338 17.23 26.42 24.26
CA ILE A 338 16.27 25.48 23.63
C ILE A 338 16.50 25.41 22.13
N LEU A 339 16.63 26.58 21.48
CA LEU A 339 16.92 26.69 20.06
C LEU A 339 18.28 26.11 19.70
N GLU A 340 19.28 26.26 20.57
CA GLU A 340 20.60 25.70 20.40
C GLU A 340 20.61 24.16 20.47
N ASP A 341 19.86 23.58 21.39
CA ASP A 341 19.78 22.12 21.63
C ASP A 341 18.90 21.37 20.61
N GLY A 342 18.03 22.10 19.89
CA GLY A 342 17.19 21.60 18.81
C GLY A 342 15.70 21.55 19.19
N LEU A 343 14.87 22.27 18.44
CA LEU A 343 13.43 22.40 18.65
C LEU A 343 12.69 21.06 18.57
N LEU A 344 13.08 20.17 17.65
CA LEU A 344 12.46 18.86 17.49
C LEU A 344 12.72 17.96 18.69
N LYS A 345 13.92 18.04 19.28
CA LYS A 345 14.29 17.27 20.47
C LYS A 345 13.43 17.64 21.67
N TRP A 346 13.21 18.95 21.90
CA TRP A 346 12.39 19.43 23.02
C TRP A 346 10.89 19.16 22.84
N SER A 347 10.40 19.12 21.59
CA SER A 347 8.99 18.86 21.25
C SER A 347 8.69 17.39 20.90
N LEU A 348 9.62 16.46 21.14
CA LEU A 348 9.48 15.06 20.72
C LEU A 348 8.25 14.36 21.30
N VAL A 349 7.87 14.68 22.53
CA VAL A 349 6.67 14.13 23.19
C VAL A 349 5.39 14.53 22.46
N GLU A 350 5.28 15.79 22.05
CA GLU A 350 4.12 16.29 21.29
C GLU A 350 4.06 15.65 19.91
N TRP A 351 5.20 15.56 19.21
CA TRP A 351 5.25 14.93 17.90
C TRP A 351 5.00 13.43 17.95
N ASN A 352 5.35 12.74 19.05
CA ASN A 352 4.91 11.36 19.30
C ASN A 352 3.39 11.29 19.51
N GLY A 353 2.79 12.29 20.19
CA GLY A 353 1.35 12.47 20.29
C GLY A 353 0.68 12.63 18.91
N VAL A 354 1.23 13.50 18.05
CA VAL A 354 0.81 13.67 16.65
C VAL A 354 0.88 12.34 15.92
N LEU A 355 2.03 11.66 15.99
CA LEU A 355 2.26 10.37 15.34
C LEU A 355 1.21 9.33 15.75
N ASN A 356 0.88 9.22 17.04
CA ASN A 356 -0.18 8.33 17.54
C ASN A 356 -1.57 8.66 16.97
N VAL A 357 -1.90 9.94 16.83
CA VAL A 357 -3.18 10.37 16.23
C VAL A 357 -3.24 9.98 14.75
N PHE A 358 -2.19 10.31 13.98
CA PHE A 358 -2.17 10.06 12.54
C PHE A 358 -2.03 8.58 12.18
N MET A 359 -1.34 7.77 12.99
CA MET A 359 -1.32 6.30 12.82
C MET A 359 -2.73 5.70 12.93
N LYS A 360 -3.53 6.15 13.91
CA LYS A 360 -4.93 5.70 14.07
C LYS A 360 -5.81 6.14 12.90
N LEU A 361 -5.68 7.41 12.47
CA LEU A 361 -6.43 7.95 11.33
C LEU A 361 -6.11 7.17 10.05
N VAL A 362 -4.83 7.07 9.67
CA VAL A 362 -4.41 6.35 8.46
C VAL A 362 -4.83 4.88 8.53
N GLY A 363 -4.63 4.21 9.67
CA GLY A 363 -5.06 2.84 9.90
C GLY A 363 -6.57 2.62 9.72
N SER A 364 -7.38 3.65 9.99
CA SER A 364 -8.83 3.63 9.78
C SER A 364 -9.29 4.10 8.41
N GLU A 365 -8.47 4.79 7.62
CA GLU A 365 -8.95 5.48 6.40
C GLU A 365 -8.50 4.83 5.08
N TRP A 366 -7.47 3.97 5.10
CA TRP A 366 -6.90 3.40 3.87
C TRP A 366 -7.90 2.54 3.07
N HIS A 367 -8.87 1.92 3.72
CA HIS A 367 -9.90 1.10 3.07
C HIS A 367 -10.86 1.93 2.20
N PHE A 368 -11.03 3.23 2.48
CA PHE A 368 -11.84 4.11 1.63
C PHE A 368 -11.19 4.30 0.27
N VAL A 369 -9.86 4.30 0.19
CA VAL A 369 -9.13 4.42 -1.08
C VAL A 369 -9.17 3.11 -1.86
N GLN A 370 -9.06 1.98 -1.16
CA GLN A 370 -9.05 0.65 -1.76
C GLN A 370 -10.44 0.15 -2.19
N SER A 371 -11.52 0.79 -1.73
CA SER A 371 -12.89 0.50 -2.19
C SER A 371 -13.28 1.22 -3.48
N ILE A 372 -12.41 2.12 -3.98
CA ILE A 372 -12.60 2.79 -5.27
C ILE A 372 -12.23 1.80 -6.36
N GLU A 373 -13.01 1.74 -7.45
CA GLU A 373 -12.65 0.93 -8.60
C GLU A 373 -11.30 1.39 -9.18
N ILE A 374 -10.29 0.54 -8.98
CA ILE A 374 -8.97 0.64 -9.56
C ILE A 374 -9.00 -0.19 -10.84
N PHE A 375 -8.28 0.24 -11.88
CA PHE A 375 -7.98 -0.69 -12.97
C PHE A 375 -7.31 -1.96 -12.43
N SER A 376 -7.48 -3.08 -13.13
CA SER A 376 -6.75 -4.33 -12.86
C SER A 376 -5.21 -4.16 -12.78
N ARG A 377 -4.69 -3.01 -13.23
CA ARG A 377 -3.26 -2.66 -13.34
C ARG A 377 -2.75 -1.67 -12.27
N GLY A 378 -3.57 -1.31 -11.29
CA GLY A 378 -3.28 -0.20 -10.38
C GLY A 378 -3.65 1.17 -10.96
N GLY A 379 -3.97 2.12 -10.10
CA GLY A 379 -4.44 3.45 -10.50
C GLY A 379 -5.96 3.57 -10.74
N PRO A 380 -6.54 4.77 -10.49
CA PRO A 380 -7.99 4.99 -10.56
C PRO A 380 -8.53 4.86 -12.00
N ALA A 381 -9.66 4.16 -12.17
CA ALA A 381 -10.30 3.99 -13.49
C ALA A 381 -10.87 5.32 -14.07
N PRO A 382 -10.99 5.46 -15.41
CA PRO A 382 -11.37 6.70 -16.06
C PRO A 382 -12.87 6.94 -15.82
N GLY A 383 -13.23 8.15 -15.38
CA GLY A 383 -14.61 8.49 -15.02
C GLY A 383 -14.99 8.23 -13.56
N VAL A 384 -14.19 7.49 -12.79
CA VAL A 384 -14.43 7.20 -11.36
C VAL A 384 -14.09 8.39 -10.45
N GLY A 385 -13.64 9.49 -11.04
CA GLY A 385 -13.40 10.75 -10.32
C GLY A 385 -14.61 11.30 -9.55
N LEU A 386 -15.83 10.88 -9.90
CA LEU A 386 -17.08 11.32 -9.26
C LEU A 386 -17.69 10.30 -8.29
N GLY A 387 -17.14 9.07 -8.18
CA GLY A 387 -17.53 8.13 -7.11
C GLY A 387 -18.83 7.36 -7.31
N TRP A 388 -19.12 6.90 -8.52
CA TRP A 388 -20.26 6.01 -8.72
C TRP A 388 -20.00 4.68 -7.99
N GLY A 389 -20.75 4.39 -6.93
CA GLY A 389 -20.75 3.09 -6.24
C GLY A 389 -19.84 2.91 -5.01
N ALA A 390 -18.90 3.80 -4.73
CA ALA A 390 -17.99 3.68 -3.57
C ALA A 390 -18.50 4.41 -2.31
N SER A 391 -18.41 3.77 -1.14
CA SER A 391 -18.92 4.31 0.15
C SER A 391 -18.22 5.58 0.62
N GLY A 392 -17.02 5.89 0.11
CA GLY A 392 -16.21 7.08 0.41
C GLY A 392 -16.22 8.17 -0.68
N GLY A 393 -17.03 8.01 -1.73
CA GLY A 393 -16.98 8.84 -2.93
C GLY A 393 -15.81 8.47 -3.87
N GLY A 394 -15.64 9.23 -4.94
CA GLY A 394 -14.60 8.97 -5.95
C GLY A 394 -13.21 9.41 -5.47
N PHE A 395 -12.19 9.16 -6.27
CA PHE A 395 -10.81 9.53 -5.93
C PHE A 395 -10.61 11.02 -5.63
N TRP A 396 -11.47 11.90 -6.18
CA TRP A 396 -11.43 13.35 -5.91
C TRP A 396 -12.32 13.79 -4.74
N SER A 397 -12.85 12.84 -3.96
CA SER A 397 -13.64 13.17 -2.77
C SER A 397 -12.77 13.81 -1.69
N VAL A 398 -13.40 14.62 -0.84
CA VAL A 398 -12.74 15.22 0.32
C VAL A 398 -12.19 14.13 1.24
N THR A 399 -12.87 12.99 1.37
CA THR A 399 -12.44 11.83 2.17
C THR A 399 -11.10 11.27 1.70
N VAL A 400 -10.95 11.02 0.39
CA VAL A 400 -9.70 10.49 -0.18
C VAL A 400 -8.58 11.53 -0.07
N LEU A 401 -8.90 12.82 -0.31
CA LEU A 401 -7.94 13.90 -0.15
C LEU A 401 -7.42 13.99 1.29
N MET A 402 -8.29 13.78 2.30
CA MET A 402 -7.92 13.71 3.71
C MET A 402 -7.01 12.54 4.01
N ALA A 403 -7.42 11.32 3.62
CA ALA A 403 -6.60 10.13 3.82
C ALA A 403 -5.19 10.29 3.21
N GLN A 404 -5.09 10.89 2.03
CA GLN A 404 -3.80 11.19 1.39
C GLN A 404 -2.99 12.26 2.14
N THR A 405 -3.64 13.31 2.62
CA THR A 405 -2.95 14.41 3.32
C THR A 405 -2.42 13.94 4.67
N ASP A 406 -3.21 13.13 5.39
CA ASP A 406 -2.81 12.49 6.63
C ASP A 406 -1.65 11.51 6.43
N ALA A 407 -1.72 10.66 5.41
CA ALA A 407 -0.64 9.74 5.06
C ALA A 407 0.67 10.47 4.71
N ARG A 408 0.60 11.60 3.98
CA ARG A 408 1.79 12.42 3.68
C ARG A 408 2.42 12.99 4.95
N LEU A 409 1.61 13.52 5.87
CA LEU A 409 2.13 14.04 7.15
C LEU A 409 2.75 12.90 7.97
N LEU A 410 2.08 11.75 8.07
CA LEU A 410 2.57 10.59 8.82
C LEU A 410 3.95 10.15 8.34
N ILE A 411 4.14 9.96 7.02
CA ILE A 411 5.44 9.57 6.46
C ILE A 411 6.50 10.65 6.73
N TYR A 412 6.14 11.92 6.61
CA TYR A 412 7.08 13.01 6.89
C TYR A 412 7.52 13.07 8.36
N VAL A 413 6.59 12.82 9.30
CA VAL A 413 6.90 12.75 10.74
C VAL A 413 7.79 11.53 11.03
N LEU A 414 7.46 10.35 10.48
CA LEU A 414 8.24 9.12 10.66
C LEU A 414 9.66 9.20 10.08
N GLU A 415 9.84 9.91 8.96
CA GLU A 415 11.17 10.15 8.38
C GLU A 415 12.10 10.93 9.33
N ARG A 416 11.51 11.77 10.19
CA ARG A 416 12.25 12.66 11.10
C ARG A 416 12.39 12.08 12.51
N ILE A 417 11.40 11.32 12.96
CA ILE A 417 11.43 10.59 14.22
C ILE A 417 11.92 9.18 13.92
N GLN A 418 13.24 8.98 14.03
CA GLN A 418 13.84 7.67 13.78
C GLN A 418 13.13 6.57 14.59
N MET A 419 13.03 5.39 13.99
CA MET A 419 12.76 4.15 14.73
C MET A 419 13.94 3.97 15.68
N ALA A 420 13.69 3.80 16.98
CA ALA A 420 14.72 3.69 18.00
C ALA A 420 15.82 2.72 17.53
N SER A 421 17.04 3.25 17.34
CA SER A 421 18.18 2.51 16.82
C SER A 421 19.26 2.49 17.89
N SER A 422 19.38 1.40 18.64
CA SER A 422 20.67 0.90 19.20
C SER A 422 20.54 -0.18 20.31
N ILE A 423 19.47 -0.97 20.40
CA ILE A 423 19.38 -1.99 21.47
C ILE A 423 19.37 -3.39 20.85
N GLU A 424 20.30 -4.25 21.30
CA GLU A 424 20.41 -5.66 20.91
C GLU A 424 19.16 -6.48 21.28
N SER A 425 18.33 -5.97 22.19
CA SER A 425 17.04 -6.53 22.58
C SER A 425 16.00 -5.40 22.84
N PRO A 426 15.03 -5.17 21.95
CA PRO A 426 14.00 -4.14 22.18
C PRO A 426 13.09 -4.53 23.34
N THR A 427 12.66 -3.53 24.12
CA THR A 427 11.63 -3.72 25.15
C THR A 427 10.25 -4.00 24.52
N ASP A 428 9.32 -4.61 25.27
CA ASP A 428 7.97 -4.89 24.77
C ASP A 428 7.24 -3.63 24.28
N GLU A 429 7.41 -2.50 24.96
CA GLU A 429 6.79 -1.22 24.58
C GLU A 429 7.38 -0.67 23.27
N GLU A 430 8.70 -0.74 23.11
CA GLU A 430 9.37 -0.36 21.85
C GLU A 430 8.95 -1.27 20.71
N MET A 431 8.77 -2.57 20.99
CA MET A 431 8.22 -3.49 20.00
C MET A 431 6.83 -3.06 19.58
N VAL A 432 5.88 -2.87 20.49
CA VAL A 432 4.51 -2.46 20.16
C VAL A 432 4.49 -1.17 19.34
N ALA A 433 5.29 -0.17 19.75
CA ALA A 433 5.40 1.10 19.02
C ALA A 433 5.93 0.89 17.59
N ALA A 434 6.95 0.06 17.41
CA ALA A 434 7.50 -0.24 16.10
C ALA A 434 6.51 -1.00 15.18
N MET A 435 5.74 -1.97 15.70
CA MET A 435 4.70 -2.66 14.93
C MET A 435 3.64 -1.68 14.40
N HIS A 436 3.16 -0.79 15.27
CA HIS A 436 2.16 0.21 14.87
C HIS A 436 2.70 1.16 13.79
N ARG A 437 3.97 1.56 13.89
CA ARG A 437 4.61 2.39 12.86
C ARG A 437 4.71 1.67 11.53
N VAL A 438 5.23 0.43 11.49
CA VAL A 438 5.31 -0.37 10.25
C VAL A 438 3.92 -0.60 9.65
N ASN A 439 2.95 -1.02 10.45
CA ASN A 439 1.56 -1.22 9.99
C ASN A 439 0.95 0.06 9.39
N SER A 440 1.23 1.21 10.01
CA SER A 440 0.71 2.51 9.54
C SER A 440 1.40 2.97 8.25
N VAL A 441 2.70 2.69 8.07
CA VAL A 441 3.39 2.96 6.80
C VAL A 441 2.82 2.10 5.67
N LEU A 442 2.49 0.83 5.95
CA LEU A 442 1.81 -0.03 4.97
C LEU A 442 0.41 0.50 4.61
N GLY A 443 -0.33 0.98 5.61
CA GLY A 443 -1.61 1.67 5.39
C GLY A 443 -1.44 2.92 4.51
N ALA A 444 -0.40 3.72 4.77
CA ALA A 444 -0.09 4.90 3.95
C ALA A 444 0.28 4.54 2.50
N CYS A 445 1.02 3.45 2.28
CA CYS A 445 1.36 2.95 0.94
C CYS A 445 0.12 2.66 0.07
N LEU A 446 -1.01 2.31 0.69
CA LEU A 446 -2.27 2.02 0.03
C LEU A 446 -3.13 3.26 -0.26
N THR A 447 -2.78 4.44 0.29
CA THR A 447 -3.55 5.68 0.11
C THR A 447 -2.94 6.63 -0.92
N PHE A 448 -1.63 6.54 -1.15
CA PHE A 448 -0.90 7.47 -2.01
C PHE A 448 -1.40 7.49 -3.46
N GLY A 449 -1.54 8.70 -4.01
CA GLY A 449 -2.02 8.91 -5.37
C GLY A 449 -0.89 9.09 -6.40
N PRO A 450 -1.24 9.29 -7.69
CA PRO A 450 -0.26 9.51 -8.77
C PRO A 450 0.66 10.74 -8.63
N LYS A 451 0.52 11.55 -7.59
CA LYS A 451 1.40 12.70 -7.33
C LYS A 451 2.41 12.44 -6.23
N ASP A 452 2.25 11.33 -5.53
CA ASP A 452 2.93 11.06 -4.27
C ASP A 452 4.14 10.15 -4.45
N ARG A 453 4.65 9.99 -5.67
CA ARG A 453 5.83 9.14 -5.95
C ARG A 453 6.99 9.40 -4.99
N VAL A 454 7.36 10.66 -4.76
CA VAL A 454 8.47 11.02 -3.86
C VAL A 454 8.17 10.64 -2.41
N VAL A 455 6.90 10.74 -1.99
CA VAL A 455 6.48 10.35 -0.64
C VAL A 455 6.47 8.82 -0.51
N MET A 456 6.08 8.12 -1.58
CA MET A 456 6.11 6.66 -1.67
C MET A 456 7.54 6.11 -1.62
N GLU A 457 8.50 6.77 -2.28
CA GLU A 457 9.93 6.44 -2.18
C GLU A 457 10.41 6.49 -0.71
N ARG A 458 10.03 7.55 0.02
CA ARG A 458 10.34 7.69 1.45
C ARG A 458 9.66 6.62 2.30
N ALA A 459 8.41 6.26 1.99
CA ALA A 459 7.70 5.20 2.69
C ALA A 459 8.43 3.84 2.53
N PHE A 460 8.90 3.52 1.32
CA PHE A 460 9.74 2.34 1.10
C PHE A 460 11.06 2.42 1.85
N ASP A 461 11.73 3.58 1.87
CA ASP A 461 12.98 3.74 2.62
C ASP A 461 12.78 3.49 4.14
N ILE A 462 11.64 3.90 4.71
CA ILE A 462 11.30 3.63 6.12
C ILE A 462 11.01 2.14 6.38
N LEU A 463 10.30 1.46 5.47
CA LEU A 463 9.97 0.03 5.62
C LEU A 463 11.20 -0.86 5.48
N LEU A 464 12.11 -0.49 4.58
CA LEU A 464 13.20 -1.37 4.13
C LEU A 464 14.55 -0.99 4.73
N GLN A 465 14.64 0.04 5.58
CA GLN A 465 15.87 0.32 6.32
C GLN A 465 16.27 -0.86 7.20
N VAL A 466 17.58 -1.09 7.32
CA VAL A 466 18.17 -2.20 8.09
C VAL A 466 17.62 -2.31 9.53
N PRO A 467 17.45 -1.21 10.30
CA PRO A 467 16.85 -1.29 11.64
C PRO A 467 15.42 -1.84 11.64
N THR A 468 14.59 -1.49 10.65
CA THR A 468 13.23 -2.00 10.51
C THR A 468 13.25 -3.49 10.17
N LEU A 469 14.12 -3.92 9.27
CA LEU A 469 14.24 -5.34 8.90
C LEU A 469 14.76 -6.19 10.08
N ARG A 470 15.71 -5.68 10.86
CA ARG A 470 16.18 -6.34 12.10
C ARG A 470 15.06 -6.48 13.11
N TYR A 471 14.29 -5.40 13.31
CA TYR A 471 13.12 -5.40 14.18
C TYR A 471 12.08 -6.47 13.76
N LEU A 472 11.81 -6.54 12.47
CA LEU A 472 10.95 -7.56 11.88
C LEU A 472 11.50 -8.98 12.11
N GLY A 473 12.82 -9.16 12.04
CA GLY A 473 13.50 -10.40 12.42
C GLY A 473 13.21 -10.83 13.87
N PHE A 474 13.24 -9.90 14.83
CA PHE A 474 12.86 -10.19 16.22
C PHE A 474 11.39 -10.59 16.35
N CYS A 475 10.48 -10.01 15.55
CA CYS A 475 9.08 -10.42 15.53
C CYS A 475 8.92 -11.87 15.08
N VAL A 476 9.69 -12.31 14.08
CA VAL A 476 9.69 -13.72 13.63
C VAL A 476 10.17 -14.64 14.74
N GLN A 477 11.30 -14.33 15.39
CA GLN A 477 11.84 -15.14 16.48
C GLN A 477 10.83 -15.29 17.63
N ARG A 478 10.22 -14.18 18.06
CA ARG A 478 9.19 -14.19 19.11
C ARG A 478 7.96 -14.99 18.71
N PHE A 479 7.52 -14.85 17.46
CA PHE A 479 6.37 -15.57 16.92
C PHE A 479 6.60 -17.09 16.94
N LEU A 480 7.78 -17.54 16.50
CA LEU A 480 8.16 -18.95 16.52
C LEU A 480 8.24 -19.50 17.95
N GLN A 481 8.86 -18.76 18.88
CA GLN A 481 8.94 -19.16 20.30
C GLN A 481 7.57 -19.25 20.97
N SER A 482 6.62 -18.36 20.61
CA SER A 482 5.26 -18.38 21.18
C SER A 482 4.38 -19.50 20.63
N ASN A 483 4.67 -20.02 19.43
CA ASN A 483 3.85 -21.02 18.75
C ASN A 483 4.49 -22.40 18.83
N THR A 484 4.07 -23.18 19.82
CA THR A 484 4.56 -24.56 20.04
C THR A 484 4.30 -25.54 18.88
N ARG A 485 3.46 -25.15 17.91
CA ARG A 485 3.17 -25.94 16.69
C ARG A 485 4.15 -25.68 15.55
N MET A 486 4.94 -24.60 15.64
CA MET A 486 5.87 -24.18 14.60
C MET A 486 7.28 -24.70 14.89
N LYS A 487 8.03 -25.01 13.83
CA LYS A 487 9.43 -25.41 13.93
C LYS A 487 10.30 -24.18 14.21
N GLU A 488 11.08 -24.21 15.29
CA GLU A 488 12.08 -23.17 15.55
C GLU A 488 13.23 -23.22 14.53
N PHE A 489 13.68 -22.04 14.11
CA PHE A 489 14.84 -21.93 13.21
C PHE A 489 16.13 -22.24 13.96
N ARG A 490 17.01 -23.02 13.33
CA ARG A 490 18.34 -23.38 13.86
C ARG A 490 19.42 -22.38 13.45
N TRP A 491 19.02 -21.24 12.91
CA TRP A 491 19.87 -20.23 12.32
C TRP A 491 19.27 -18.85 12.55
N GLU A 492 20.10 -17.81 12.42
CA GLU A 492 19.68 -16.41 12.54
C GLU A 492 20.21 -15.60 11.34
N TYR A 493 19.48 -14.54 10.99
CA TYR A 493 19.93 -13.58 9.97
C TYR A 493 21.00 -12.65 10.55
N LYS A 494 22.07 -12.47 9.78
CA LYS A 494 23.17 -11.55 10.11
C LYS A 494 22.86 -10.13 9.63
N GLU A 495 23.64 -9.17 10.11
CA GLU A 495 23.53 -7.77 9.67
C GLU A 495 23.73 -7.59 8.17
N GLU A 496 24.64 -8.37 7.58
CA GLU A 496 24.89 -8.44 6.13
C GLU A 496 23.66 -8.89 5.34
N ASP A 497 22.91 -9.87 5.87
CA ASP A 497 21.67 -10.37 5.24
C ASP A 497 20.62 -9.26 5.17
N TYR A 498 20.45 -8.49 6.26
CA TYR A 498 19.51 -7.38 6.30
C TYR A 498 19.90 -6.24 5.35
N PHE A 499 21.19 -5.98 5.18
CA PHE A 499 21.67 -4.98 4.21
C PHE A 499 21.34 -5.41 2.78
N LEU A 500 21.61 -6.68 2.45
CA LEU A 500 21.28 -7.24 1.14
C LEU A 500 19.77 -7.18 0.87
N PHE A 501 18.94 -7.60 1.82
CA PHE A 501 17.47 -7.52 1.68
C PHE A 501 16.98 -6.08 1.51
N SER A 502 17.55 -5.14 2.25
CA SER A 502 17.23 -3.71 2.13
C SER A 502 17.46 -3.21 0.69
N GLU A 503 18.64 -3.48 0.13
CA GLU A 503 19.01 -3.05 -1.22
C GLU A 503 18.14 -3.71 -2.30
N MET A 504 18.01 -5.04 -2.24
CA MET A 504 17.29 -5.80 -3.26
C MET A 504 15.79 -5.48 -3.27
N LEU A 505 15.14 -5.43 -2.11
CA LEU A 505 13.72 -5.12 -2.00
C LEU A 505 13.44 -3.65 -2.38
N ALA A 506 14.27 -2.71 -1.93
CA ALA A 506 14.06 -1.30 -2.27
C ALA A 506 14.21 -1.06 -3.77
N SER A 507 15.21 -1.68 -4.40
CA SER A 507 15.38 -1.67 -5.85
C SER A 507 14.16 -2.28 -6.56
N HIS A 508 13.72 -3.47 -6.15
CA HIS A 508 12.56 -4.16 -6.72
C HIS A 508 11.28 -3.33 -6.65
N PHE A 509 10.92 -2.84 -5.46
CA PHE A 509 9.67 -2.09 -5.29
C PHE A 509 9.69 -0.76 -6.03
N LYS A 510 10.81 -0.03 -6.03
CA LYS A 510 10.96 1.22 -6.80
C LYS A 510 10.85 0.95 -8.30
N ASN A 511 11.53 -0.09 -8.81
CA ASN A 511 11.50 -0.44 -10.22
C ASN A 511 10.13 -0.97 -10.65
N ARG A 512 9.47 -1.81 -9.85
CA ARG A 512 8.18 -2.40 -10.21
C ARG A 512 7.02 -1.42 -10.07
N TRP A 513 6.97 -0.63 -8.99
CA TRP A 513 5.78 0.16 -8.67
C TRP A 513 5.90 1.65 -8.99
N LEU A 514 7.12 2.20 -9.06
CA LEU A 514 7.34 3.64 -9.27
C LEU A 514 7.93 3.97 -10.63
N SER A 515 8.36 2.97 -11.41
CA SER A 515 8.71 3.19 -12.80
C SER A 515 7.49 3.57 -13.64
N VAL A 516 7.72 4.42 -14.64
CA VAL A 516 6.67 4.76 -15.61
C VAL A 516 6.32 3.49 -16.36
N LYS A 517 5.02 3.21 -16.51
CA LYS A 517 4.55 2.07 -17.30
C LYS A 517 5.12 2.18 -18.72
N THR A 518 6.11 1.35 -19.03
CA THR A 518 6.80 1.35 -20.33
C THR A 518 6.29 0.17 -21.15
N LYS A 519 5.91 0.46 -22.39
CA LYS A 519 5.40 -0.53 -23.33
C LYS A 519 6.57 -1.26 -23.99
N LEU A 520 6.73 -2.55 -23.75
CA LEU A 520 7.61 -3.39 -24.56
C LEU A 520 6.98 -3.58 -25.95
N LYS A 521 7.69 -3.15 -27.00
CA LYS A 521 7.34 -3.49 -28.38
C LYS A 521 7.69 -4.96 -28.63
N ALA A 522 6.74 -5.76 -29.10
CA ALA A 522 7.09 -6.92 -29.92
C ALA A 522 7.86 -6.40 -31.13
N LYS A 523 9.06 -6.94 -31.39
CA LYS A 523 9.82 -6.61 -32.60
C LYS A 523 8.98 -6.99 -33.82
N ASP A 524 8.73 -6.02 -34.70
CA ASP A 524 8.11 -6.25 -36.00
C ASP A 524 9.01 -7.19 -36.84
N GLU A 525 8.59 -8.44 -37.00
CA GLU A 525 9.10 -9.33 -38.04
C GLU A 525 8.45 -8.97 -39.38
N ASN A 526 9.06 -8.02 -40.09
CA ASN A 526 8.90 -7.93 -41.54
C ASN A 526 10.12 -8.59 -42.19
N ASN A 527 9.98 -9.86 -42.59
CA ASN A 527 10.49 -10.38 -43.87
C ASN A 527 10.07 -11.85 -44.11
N SER A 528 9.16 -12.03 -45.07
CA SER A 528 9.02 -13.14 -46.03
C SER A 528 9.17 -14.62 -45.59
N SER A 529 8.01 -15.29 -45.62
CA SER A 529 7.72 -16.54 -46.35
C SER A 529 8.22 -17.92 -45.86
N VAL A 530 7.25 -18.85 -45.90
CA VAL A 530 7.30 -20.33 -46.05
C VAL A 530 7.23 -21.16 -44.75
N HIS A 531 6.14 -21.94 -44.71
CA HIS A 531 5.79 -23.05 -43.82
C HIS A 531 6.90 -23.71 -42.99
N THR A 532 6.69 -23.85 -41.68
CA THR A 532 6.61 -25.16 -40.96
C THR A 532 6.37 -24.95 -39.45
N ASN A 533 5.37 -25.66 -38.91
CA ASN A 533 5.12 -26.01 -37.50
C ASN A 533 5.29 -24.91 -36.43
N LEU A 534 4.17 -24.27 -36.08
CA LEU A 534 4.02 -23.54 -34.81
C LEU A 534 4.31 -24.49 -33.63
N LYS A 535 5.50 -24.36 -33.04
CA LYS A 535 5.71 -24.78 -31.65
C LYS A 535 5.02 -23.75 -30.76
N ARG A 536 4.02 -24.24 -30.03
CA ARG A 536 3.28 -23.55 -28.97
C ARG A 536 4.28 -22.98 -27.95
N GLY A 537 4.60 -21.68 -28.04
CA GLY A 537 5.39 -21.00 -27.03
C GLY A 537 4.59 -20.93 -25.73
N LYS A 538 5.13 -21.49 -24.65
CA LYS A 538 4.59 -21.32 -23.30
C LYS A 538 4.80 -19.86 -22.90
N VAL A 539 3.76 -19.06 -23.08
CA VAL A 539 3.65 -17.74 -22.47
C VAL A 539 3.31 -17.99 -21.01
N TYR A 540 4.30 -17.86 -20.12
CA TYR A 540 4.03 -17.81 -18.68
C TYR A 540 3.24 -16.52 -18.40
N LEU A 541 2.11 -16.65 -17.71
CA LEU A 541 1.25 -15.53 -17.37
C LEU A 541 2.02 -14.61 -16.40
N GLU A 542 2.24 -13.35 -16.77
CA GLU A 542 2.44 -12.31 -15.76
C GLU A 542 1.20 -12.38 -14.84
N THR A 543 1.38 -12.87 -13.62
CA THR A 543 0.28 -13.15 -12.69
C THR A 543 -0.33 -11.89 -12.07
N ILE A 544 0.33 -10.75 -12.28
CA ILE A 544 -0.25 -9.42 -12.19
C ILE A 544 -0.48 -8.97 -13.64
N HIS A 545 -1.66 -9.25 -14.17
CA HIS A 545 -1.98 -9.06 -15.59
C HIS A 545 -1.84 -7.59 -16.05
N GLU A 546 -0.86 -7.33 -16.92
CA GLU A 546 -0.76 -6.09 -17.69
C GLU A 546 -1.40 -6.28 -19.08
N ASP A 547 -2.71 -6.09 -19.19
CA ASP A 547 -3.34 -6.14 -20.52
C ASP A 547 -2.71 -5.11 -21.48
N LEU A 548 -2.53 -5.50 -22.75
CA LEU A 548 -1.99 -4.68 -23.81
C LEU A 548 -3.11 -3.84 -24.43
N ASP A 549 -3.08 -2.52 -24.21
CA ASP A 549 -3.89 -1.57 -24.98
C ASP A 549 -3.02 -0.56 -25.72
N THR A 550 -3.22 -0.56 -27.03
CA THR A 550 -2.62 0.32 -28.05
C THR A 550 -3.28 1.69 -28.07
N SER A 551 -2.48 2.75 -27.88
CA SER A 551 -2.57 3.95 -28.71
C SER A 551 -1.23 4.69 -28.75
N ASN A 552 -0.93 5.28 -29.90
CA ASN A 552 0.35 5.90 -30.23
C ASN A 552 0.49 7.28 -29.59
N MET A 553 1.58 7.52 -28.86
CA MET A 553 2.23 8.84 -28.85
C MET A 553 3.73 8.66 -28.64
N SER A 554 4.51 8.89 -29.69
CA SER A 554 5.97 8.88 -29.64
C SER A 554 6.46 10.03 -28.77
N MET A 555 6.94 9.74 -27.56
CA MET A 555 7.68 10.71 -26.75
C MET A 555 9.15 10.34 -26.80
N THR A 556 9.91 11.15 -27.55
CA THR A 556 11.37 11.16 -27.58
C THR A 556 11.94 11.44 -26.18
N SER A 557 13.17 11.01 -25.95
CA SER A 557 13.98 10.95 -24.73
C SER A 557 14.28 12.30 -24.01
N GLN A 558 13.36 13.24 -24.00
CA GLN A 558 13.43 14.53 -23.29
C GLN A 558 12.34 14.69 -22.20
N ALA A 559 11.62 13.62 -21.87
CA ALA A 559 10.49 13.63 -20.93
C ALA A 559 10.92 13.57 -19.45
N GLN A 560 11.85 14.41 -19.02
CA GLN A 560 12.18 14.54 -17.59
C GLN A 560 11.22 15.49 -16.83
N TYR A 561 10.32 16.20 -17.53
CA TYR A 561 9.37 17.16 -16.94
C TYR A 561 8.05 17.30 -17.74
N CYS A 562 7.36 16.20 -18.06
CA CYS A 562 6.01 16.29 -18.66
C CYS A 562 4.94 16.49 -17.56
N ASN A 563 4.67 17.74 -17.18
CA ASN A 563 3.67 18.17 -16.17
C ASN A 563 2.18 17.98 -16.59
N SER A 564 1.88 17.16 -17.60
CA SER A 564 0.48 16.93 -17.98
C SER A 564 -0.12 15.92 -17.01
N LEU A 565 -1.07 16.36 -16.18
CA LEU A 565 -1.83 15.52 -15.24
C LEU A 565 -2.37 14.24 -15.92
N MET A 566 -2.74 14.35 -17.19
CA MET A 566 -3.24 13.23 -17.99
C MET A 566 -2.17 12.16 -18.23
N VAL A 567 -0.92 12.56 -18.46
CA VAL A 567 0.23 11.65 -18.63
C VAL A 567 0.64 11.06 -17.28
N GLU A 568 0.68 11.87 -16.23
CA GLU A 568 0.95 11.41 -14.86
C GLU A 568 -0.07 10.37 -14.39
N TRP A 569 -1.35 10.51 -14.77
CA TRP A 569 -2.40 9.58 -14.38
C TRP A 569 -2.46 8.32 -15.24
N ALA A 570 -2.28 8.43 -16.55
CA ALA A 570 -2.40 7.29 -17.46
C ALA A 570 -1.24 6.28 -17.36
N HIS A 571 -0.09 6.68 -16.79
CA HIS A 571 1.14 5.89 -16.82
C HIS A 571 1.69 5.53 -15.42
N GLN A 572 0.95 5.79 -14.34
CA GLN A 572 1.36 5.47 -12.97
C GLN A 572 0.55 4.33 -12.36
N ARG A 573 1.19 3.58 -11.46
CA ARG A 573 0.64 2.38 -10.80
C ARG A 573 0.06 2.68 -9.40
N LEU A 574 -0.17 3.96 -9.07
CA LEU A 574 -0.64 4.43 -7.76
C LEU A 574 -2.13 4.81 -7.78
N PRO A 575 -2.94 4.47 -6.76
CA PRO A 575 -2.55 3.79 -5.52
C PRO A 575 -2.19 2.32 -5.72
N LEU A 576 -1.36 1.79 -4.82
CA LEU A 576 -0.92 0.40 -4.87
C LEU A 576 -2.08 -0.56 -4.58
N PRO A 577 -2.11 -1.75 -5.21
CA PRO A 577 -3.06 -2.79 -4.85
C PRO A 577 -2.73 -3.36 -3.46
N MET A 578 -3.74 -3.85 -2.74
CA MET A 578 -3.59 -4.45 -1.40
C MET A 578 -2.46 -5.49 -1.28
N HIS A 579 -2.23 -6.27 -2.34
CA HIS A 579 -1.26 -7.36 -2.37
C HIS A 579 0.14 -6.94 -2.90
N TRP A 580 0.45 -5.65 -3.04
CA TRP A 580 1.69 -5.17 -3.66
C TRP A 580 2.97 -5.75 -3.05
N PHE A 581 2.96 -6.01 -1.74
CA PHE A 581 4.10 -6.55 -1.00
C PHE A 581 4.42 -8.01 -1.35
N LEU A 582 3.51 -8.72 -2.03
CA LEU A 582 3.75 -10.07 -2.56
C LEU A 582 4.58 -10.04 -3.85
N SER A 583 4.76 -8.88 -4.49
CA SER A 583 5.45 -8.77 -5.78
C SER A 583 6.87 -9.36 -5.84
N PRO A 584 7.73 -9.32 -4.80
CA PRO A 584 9.05 -9.95 -4.85
C PRO A 584 9.00 -11.46 -5.12
N ILE A 585 7.90 -12.12 -4.71
CA ILE A 585 7.71 -13.56 -4.85
C ILE A 585 6.69 -13.95 -5.92
N SER A 586 5.93 -12.98 -6.44
CA SER A 586 4.90 -13.22 -7.46
C SER A 586 5.24 -12.72 -8.87
N THR A 587 6.38 -12.05 -9.09
CA THR A 587 6.74 -11.47 -10.40
C THR A 587 7.91 -12.14 -11.09
N ILE A 588 8.26 -13.37 -10.69
CA ILE A 588 9.44 -14.05 -11.20
C ILE A 588 9.17 -14.64 -12.59
N SER A 589 9.26 -13.79 -13.61
CA SER A 589 9.14 -14.21 -15.01
C SER A 589 10.52 -14.56 -15.56
N TYR A 590 10.72 -15.84 -15.89
CA TYR A 590 11.93 -16.30 -16.57
C TYR A 590 11.72 -16.21 -18.09
N ASP A 591 12.53 -15.40 -18.75
CA ASP A 591 12.59 -15.28 -20.23
C ASP A 591 13.39 -16.46 -20.85
N LYS A 592 13.14 -17.68 -20.37
CA LYS A 592 13.91 -18.88 -20.74
C LYS A 592 13.30 -19.58 -21.96
N HIS A 593 13.25 -18.93 -23.13
CA HIS A 593 13.24 -19.59 -24.45
C HIS A 593 13.62 -18.64 -25.61
N ALA A 594 14.76 -17.94 -25.52
CA ALA A 594 15.49 -17.58 -26.73
C ALA A 594 16.34 -18.79 -27.16
N GLY A 595 15.78 -19.64 -28.03
CA GLY A 595 16.54 -20.72 -28.67
C GLY A 595 17.72 -20.15 -29.47
N LEU A 596 18.90 -20.71 -29.25
CA LEU A 596 20.14 -20.53 -30.03
C LEU A 596 20.41 -19.11 -30.55
N GLN A 597 21.06 -18.26 -29.75
CA GLN A 597 21.92 -17.21 -30.31
C GLN A 597 23.28 -17.17 -29.61
N ASN A 598 24.29 -17.45 -30.41
CA ASN A 598 25.74 -17.31 -30.27
C ASN A 598 26.28 -16.65 -28.97
N SER A 599 26.81 -17.49 -28.09
CA SER A 599 28.03 -17.41 -27.27
C SER A 599 28.78 -16.08 -26.97
N SER A 600 28.17 -14.89 -26.91
CA SER A 600 28.93 -13.66 -26.57
C SER A 600 28.36 -12.73 -25.50
N SER A 601 27.31 -13.09 -24.76
CA SER A 601 26.76 -12.24 -23.67
C SER A 601 26.42 -13.01 -22.39
N VAL A 602 27.33 -13.87 -21.94
CA VAL A 602 27.19 -14.70 -20.72
C VAL A 602 27.23 -13.89 -19.40
N PRO A 603 27.96 -12.77 -19.23
CA PRO A 603 28.08 -12.12 -17.92
C PRO A 603 26.79 -11.42 -17.41
N ASN A 604 26.01 -10.81 -18.30
CA ASN A 604 24.83 -10.01 -17.90
C ASN A 604 23.63 -10.87 -17.52
N LEU A 605 23.45 -12.02 -18.18
CA LEU A 605 22.33 -12.93 -17.92
C LEU A 605 22.43 -13.64 -16.56
N ILE A 606 23.67 -13.97 -16.15
CA ILE A 606 23.94 -14.62 -14.86
C ILE A 606 23.63 -13.65 -13.71
N LYS A 607 24.01 -12.38 -13.86
CA LYS A 607 23.76 -11.34 -12.84
C LYS A 607 22.26 -11.02 -12.67
N GLU A 608 21.51 -10.91 -13.76
CA GLU A 608 20.05 -10.72 -13.69
C GLU A 608 19.33 -11.93 -13.04
N SER A 609 19.81 -13.16 -13.29
CA SER A 609 19.25 -14.36 -12.67
C SER A 609 19.56 -14.48 -11.17
N SER A 610 20.76 -14.08 -10.72
CA SER A 610 21.09 -14.04 -9.29
C SER A 610 20.29 -12.98 -8.55
N ASP A 611 20.10 -11.82 -9.17
CA ASP A 611 19.37 -10.70 -8.57
C ASP A 611 17.90 -11.07 -8.33
N ILE A 612 17.28 -11.82 -9.24
CA ILE A 612 15.90 -12.31 -9.09
C ILE A 612 15.76 -13.28 -7.92
N ILE A 613 16.70 -14.21 -7.76
CA ILE A 613 16.68 -15.20 -6.66
C ILE A 613 16.82 -14.48 -5.32
N GLU A 614 17.77 -13.54 -5.20
CA GLU A 614 17.97 -12.78 -3.96
C GLU A 614 16.76 -11.87 -3.63
N VAL A 615 16.08 -11.31 -4.63
CA VAL A 615 14.80 -10.61 -4.44
C VAL A 615 13.74 -11.55 -3.87
N ALA A 616 13.62 -12.77 -4.39
CA ALA A 616 12.65 -13.75 -3.90
C ALA A 616 12.95 -14.17 -2.45
N LYS A 617 14.22 -14.40 -2.10
CA LYS A 617 14.65 -14.72 -0.73
C LYS A 617 14.35 -13.60 0.25
N GLY A 618 14.73 -12.36 -0.09
CA GLY A 618 14.38 -11.18 0.70
C GLY A 618 12.86 -11.00 0.81
N GLY A 619 12.13 -11.32 -0.26
CA GLY A 619 10.67 -11.30 -0.30
C GLY A 619 10.01 -12.31 0.64
N LEU A 620 10.52 -13.54 0.70
CA LEU A 620 10.07 -14.58 1.63
C LEU A 620 10.29 -14.16 3.08
N PHE A 621 11.48 -13.65 3.40
CA PHE A 621 11.77 -13.09 4.72
C PHE A 621 10.79 -11.97 5.07
N PHE A 622 10.64 -10.99 4.17
CA PHE A 622 9.77 -9.84 4.40
C PHE A 622 8.31 -10.26 4.61
N LEU A 623 7.81 -11.22 3.82
CA LEU A 623 6.46 -11.75 3.97
C LEU A 623 6.27 -12.43 5.33
N LEU A 624 7.16 -13.35 5.72
CA LEU A 624 7.06 -14.03 7.02
C LEU A 624 7.12 -13.04 8.18
N ALA A 625 8.04 -12.07 8.12
CA ALA A 625 8.14 -10.99 9.08
C ALA A 625 6.84 -10.20 9.24
N MET A 626 6.20 -9.85 8.11
CA MET A 626 4.97 -9.09 8.11
C MET A 626 3.79 -9.90 8.67
N GLU A 627 3.69 -11.19 8.34
CA GLU A 627 2.69 -12.09 8.92
C GLU A 627 2.91 -12.23 10.43
N ALA A 628 4.14 -12.53 10.87
CA ALA A 628 4.49 -12.66 12.29
C ALA A 628 4.14 -11.40 13.08
N MET A 629 4.55 -10.22 12.58
CA MET A 629 4.23 -8.94 13.21
C MET A 629 2.72 -8.72 13.34
N SER A 630 1.94 -9.11 12.33
CA SER A 630 0.48 -8.89 12.33
C SER A 630 -0.26 -9.68 13.41
N THR A 631 0.30 -10.80 13.88
CA THR A 631 -0.30 -11.61 14.96
C THR A 631 -0.23 -10.97 16.34
N PHE A 632 0.66 -9.99 16.53
CA PHE A 632 0.83 -9.27 17.78
C PHE A 632 0.01 -7.97 17.84
N LEU A 633 -0.60 -7.56 16.73
CA LEU A 633 -1.48 -6.39 16.70
C LEU A 633 -2.81 -6.70 17.39
N SER A 634 -3.38 -5.70 18.10
CA SER A 634 -4.69 -5.86 18.70
C SER A 634 -5.80 -5.98 17.63
N ALA A 635 -6.89 -6.68 17.97
CA ALA A 635 -8.01 -6.89 17.05
C ALA A 635 -8.67 -5.59 16.54
N ASP A 636 -8.52 -4.48 17.28
CA ASP A 636 -9.05 -3.17 16.91
C ASP A 636 -8.22 -2.47 15.81
N VAL A 637 -7.01 -2.96 15.53
CA VAL A 637 -6.11 -2.35 14.54
C VAL A 637 -6.26 -3.06 13.20
N HIS A 638 -6.76 -2.34 12.20
CA HIS A 638 -6.84 -2.83 10.83
C HIS A 638 -5.44 -2.97 10.22
N SER A 639 -5.04 -4.22 9.96
CA SER A 639 -3.78 -4.56 9.29
C SER A 639 -3.99 -4.74 7.78
N PRO A 640 -3.23 -4.03 6.92
CA PRO A 640 -3.19 -4.30 5.49
C PRO A 640 -2.83 -5.75 5.15
N ILE A 641 -1.98 -6.39 5.96
CA ILE A 641 -1.50 -7.76 5.72
C ILE A 641 -2.59 -8.80 5.96
N CYS A 642 -3.37 -8.65 7.04
CA CYS A 642 -4.50 -9.53 7.34
C CYS A 642 -5.67 -9.33 6.35
N SER A 643 -5.71 -8.18 5.69
CA SER A 643 -6.77 -7.84 4.73
C SER A 643 -6.55 -8.45 3.35
N VAL A 644 -5.35 -8.96 3.05
CA VAL A 644 -5.07 -9.66 1.79
C VAL A 644 -5.68 -11.07 1.83
N PRO A 645 -6.54 -11.44 0.84
CA PRO A 645 -7.13 -12.77 0.78
C PRO A 645 -6.09 -13.89 0.71
N LEU A 646 -6.39 -15.03 1.35
CA LEU A 646 -5.50 -16.21 1.36
C LEU A 646 -5.20 -16.73 -0.05
N VAL A 647 -6.11 -16.55 -1.02
CA VAL A 647 -5.89 -16.96 -2.41
C VAL A 647 -4.66 -16.28 -3.03
N TRP A 648 -4.46 -14.98 -2.77
CA TRP A 648 -3.29 -14.24 -3.25
C TRP A 648 -2.00 -14.73 -2.57
N LYS A 649 -2.07 -15.04 -1.28
CA LYS A 649 -0.94 -15.56 -0.50
C LYS A 649 -0.51 -16.94 -1.03
N PHE A 650 -1.44 -17.89 -1.18
CA PHE A 650 -1.14 -19.19 -1.78
C PHE A 650 -0.68 -19.10 -3.24
N HIS A 651 -1.28 -18.22 -4.03
CA HIS A 651 -0.86 -17.99 -5.40
C HIS A 651 0.60 -17.53 -5.45
N SER A 652 0.97 -16.53 -4.63
CA SER A 652 2.34 -16.00 -4.58
C SER A 652 3.40 -17.06 -4.20
N LEU A 653 3.10 -17.93 -3.23
CA LEU A 653 3.98 -19.06 -2.90
C LEU A 653 4.15 -20.02 -4.09
N SER A 654 3.07 -20.25 -4.84
CA SER A 654 3.09 -21.14 -6.01
C SER A 654 3.88 -20.55 -7.18
N VAL A 655 3.92 -19.22 -7.33
CA VAL A 655 4.70 -18.55 -8.39
C VAL A 655 6.20 -18.75 -8.18
N ILE A 656 6.70 -18.69 -6.94
CA ILE A 656 8.12 -18.92 -6.64
C ILE A 656 8.60 -20.26 -7.21
N LEU A 657 7.76 -21.29 -7.10
CA LEU A 657 8.08 -22.65 -7.54
C LEU A 657 8.15 -22.81 -9.06
N LEU A 658 7.69 -21.83 -9.85
CA LEU A 658 7.82 -21.86 -11.31
C LEU A 658 9.26 -21.60 -11.79
N VAL A 659 10.07 -20.98 -10.94
CA VAL A 659 11.47 -20.62 -11.20
C VAL A 659 12.39 -21.84 -11.04
N GLY A 660 11.90 -22.87 -10.35
CA GLY A 660 12.67 -24.03 -9.93
C GLY A 660 12.86 -24.06 -8.42
N MET A 661 13.68 -25.01 -7.95
CA MET A 661 14.02 -25.13 -6.53
C MET A 661 15.13 -24.17 -6.09
N ASP A 662 15.74 -23.42 -7.01
CA ASP A 662 16.87 -22.52 -6.76
C ASP A 662 16.66 -21.52 -5.60
N VAL A 663 15.43 -21.05 -5.38
CA VAL A 663 15.08 -20.16 -4.24
C VAL A 663 15.04 -20.93 -2.92
N LEU A 664 14.68 -22.21 -2.95
CA LEU A 664 14.53 -23.11 -1.79
C LEU A 664 15.73 -24.05 -1.61
N ASP A 665 16.80 -23.87 -2.37
CA ASP A 665 18.05 -24.64 -2.25
C ASP A 665 18.80 -24.32 -0.95
N ASP A 666 18.61 -23.12 -0.39
CA ASP A 666 19.15 -22.79 0.93
C ASP A 666 18.17 -23.17 2.05
N ASP A 667 18.73 -23.71 3.14
CA ASP A 667 17.94 -24.15 4.30
C ASP A 667 17.14 -22.99 4.91
N LYS A 668 17.66 -21.76 4.82
CA LYS A 668 17.01 -20.57 5.37
C LYS A 668 15.69 -20.27 4.67
N SER A 669 15.69 -20.14 3.35
CA SER A 669 14.50 -19.82 2.58
C SER A 669 13.51 -20.98 2.57
N LYS A 670 14.01 -22.22 2.61
CA LYS A 670 13.17 -23.41 2.77
C LYS A 670 12.42 -23.41 4.10
N ASP A 671 13.11 -23.18 5.22
CA ASP A 671 12.48 -23.08 6.55
C ASP A 671 11.45 -21.93 6.61
N VAL A 672 11.75 -20.78 6.01
CA VAL A 672 10.83 -19.64 5.91
C VAL A 672 9.59 -19.99 5.09
N TYR A 673 9.77 -20.64 3.94
CA TYR A 673 8.69 -21.05 3.06
C TYR A 673 7.78 -22.10 3.73
N GLU A 674 8.36 -23.11 4.39
CA GLU A 674 7.62 -24.11 5.18
C GLU A 674 6.79 -23.45 6.28
N THR A 675 7.37 -22.48 7.00
CA THR A 675 6.65 -21.73 8.04
C THR A 675 5.48 -20.94 7.48
N LEU A 676 5.66 -20.30 6.31
CA LEU A 676 4.56 -19.60 5.62
C LEU A 676 3.44 -20.56 5.21
N GLN A 677 3.77 -21.76 4.72
CA GLN A 677 2.77 -22.80 4.44
C GLN A 677 1.97 -23.17 5.69
N ASP A 678 2.64 -23.32 6.84
CA ASP A 678 1.99 -23.67 8.11
C ASP A 678 1.07 -22.55 8.62
N ILE A 679 1.52 -21.29 8.57
CA ILE A 679 0.72 -20.10 8.91
C ILE A 679 -0.55 -20.06 8.04
N TYR A 680 -0.40 -20.19 6.72
CA TYR A 680 -1.53 -20.13 5.80
C TYR A 680 -2.46 -21.34 5.92
N GLY A 681 -1.92 -22.51 6.24
CA GLY A 681 -2.70 -23.70 6.58
C GLY A 681 -3.58 -23.49 7.82
N HIS A 682 -3.04 -22.86 8.88
CA HIS A 682 -3.83 -22.54 10.07
C HIS A 682 -4.92 -21.50 9.78
N LEU A 683 -4.59 -20.43 9.06
CA LEU A 683 -5.59 -19.42 8.66
C LEU A 683 -6.68 -20.02 7.77
N LEU A 684 -6.32 -20.98 6.91
CA LEU A 684 -7.29 -21.69 6.06
C LEU A 684 -8.25 -22.54 6.92
N ASN A 685 -7.74 -23.26 7.92
CA ASN A 685 -8.56 -24.02 8.87
C ASN A 685 -9.49 -23.08 9.65
N GLU A 686 -8.97 -21.98 10.21
CA GLU A 686 -9.76 -21.01 10.97
C GLU A 686 -10.90 -20.43 10.13
N ALA A 687 -10.61 -20.02 8.89
CA ALA A 687 -11.61 -19.49 7.97
C ALA A 687 -12.70 -20.53 7.63
N ARG A 688 -12.32 -21.80 7.49
CA ARG A 688 -13.25 -22.93 7.28
C ARG A 688 -14.16 -23.14 8.49
N PHE A 689 -13.61 -23.21 9.71
CA PHE A 689 -14.37 -23.38 10.95
C PHE A 689 -15.33 -22.20 11.23
N ASN A 690 -14.89 -20.97 10.97
CA ASN A 690 -15.72 -19.78 11.15
C ASN A 690 -16.93 -19.75 10.21
N LYS A 691 -16.78 -20.28 8.98
CA LYS A 691 -17.89 -20.40 8.03
C LYS A 691 -18.83 -21.55 8.37
N SER A 692 -18.32 -22.70 8.81
CA SER A 692 -19.17 -23.82 9.24
C SER A 692 -20.03 -23.44 10.45
N ASN A 693 -19.49 -22.69 11.41
CA ASN A 693 -20.24 -22.21 12.58
C ASN A 693 -21.29 -21.14 12.24
N LYS A 694 -21.06 -20.28 11.25
CA LYS A 694 -22.10 -19.33 10.79
C LYS A 694 -23.28 -20.05 10.14
N HIS A 695 -23.06 -21.20 9.50
CA HIS A 695 -24.12 -22.00 8.91
C HIS A 695 -24.98 -22.74 9.96
N SER A 696 -24.43 -23.13 11.12
CA SER A 696 -25.20 -23.81 12.17
C SER A 696 -26.13 -22.87 12.97
N VAL A 697 -25.83 -21.57 13.03
CA VAL A 697 -26.69 -20.58 13.72
C VAL A 697 -27.81 -20.08 12.81
N ASP A 698 -27.57 -19.97 11.49
CA ASP A 698 -28.51 -19.41 10.50
C ASP A 698 -29.55 -20.45 9.99
N GLU A 699 -29.40 -21.74 10.32
CA GLU A 699 -30.39 -22.79 10.07
C GLU A 699 -31.72 -22.55 10.80
N ASN A 700 -31.71 -21.79 11.90
CA ASN A 700 -32.93 -21.46 12.65
C ASN A 700 -33.72 -20.27 12.07
N VAL A 701 -33.23 -19.55 11.05
CA VAL A 701 -33.87 -18.28 10.60
C VAL A 701 -34.16 -18.18 9.09
N LYS A 702 -33.64 -19.05 8.21
CA LYS A 702 -33.84 -18.88 6.74
C LYS A 702 -34.67 -19.98 6.07
N LEU A 703 -36.00 -19.84 6.17
CA LEU A 703 -36.99 -20.52 5.33
C LEU A 703 -37.43 -19.70 4.08
N LEU A 704 -36.73 -18.62 3.71
CA LEU A 704 -37.18 -17.73 2.62
C LEU A 704 -36.04 -17.15 1.77
N LEU A 705 -35.28 -17.99 1.05
CA LEU A 705 -34.51 -17.61 -0.16
C LEU A 705 -33.98 -18.89 -0.82
N GLU A 706 -34.87 -19.60 -1.51
CA GLU A 706 -34.55 -20.75 -2.37
C GLU A 706 -34.26 -20.25 -3.79
N SER A 707 -32.97 -20.26 -4.18
CA SER A 707 -32.50 -20.61 -5.55
C SER A 707 -30.97 -20.43 -5.77
N GLU A 708 -30.18 -19.92 -4.83
CA GLU A 708 -28.71 -19.78 -5.01
C GLU A 708 -27.82 -20.53 -3.99
N LYS A 709 -28.38 -21.45 -3.19
CA LYS A 709 -27.61 -22.19 -2.16
C LYS A 709 -27.18 -23.58 -2.63
N LYS A 710 -26.05 -23.67 -3.34
CA LYS A 710 -25.24 -24.90 -3.44
C LYS A 710 -23.75 -24.55 -3.30
N HIS A 711 -23.15 -24.97 -2.18
CA HIS A 711 -21.73 -24.96 -1.79
C HIS A 711 -21.07 -23.59 -1.46
N SER A 712 -21.30 -23.08 -0.25
CA SER A 712 -20.70 -21.84 0.30
C SER A 712 -19.32 -22.01 0.96
N LEU A 713 -18.61 -23.13 0.74
CA LEU A 713 -17.28 -23.39 1.30
C LEU A 713 -16.12 -22.99 0.36
N ASP A 714 -16.41 -22.72 -0.92
CA ASP A 714 -15.41 -22.33 -1.92
C ASP A 714 -15.05 -20.84 -1.76
N PHE A 715 -13.93 -20.56 -1.08
CA PHE A 715 -13.43 -19.20 -0.90
C PHE A 715 -11.97 -19.00 -1.32
N LEU A 716 -11.27 -20.07 -1.69
CA LEU A 716 -10.03 -19.96 -2.46
C LEU A 716 -10.40 -19.83 -3.94
N ARG A 717 -10.68 -18.59 -4.32
CA ARG A 717 -11.24 -18.18 -5.61
C ARG A 717 -10.16 -17.89 -6.66
N PHE A 718 -9.34 -18.88 -7.02
CA PHE A 718 -8.25 -18.67 -7.96
C PHE A 718 -8.72 -18.23 -9.36
N GLN A 719 -9.82 -18.78 -9.85
CA GLN A 719 -10.35 -18.45 -11.16
C GLN A 719 -10.97 -17.05 -11.20
N SER A 720 -11.66 -16.66 -10.13
CA SER A 720 -12.41 -15.40 -10.08
C SER A 720 -11.61 -14.22 -9.49
N GLU A 721 -10.66 -14.45 -8.58
CA GLU A 721 -9.85 -13.38 -7.96
C GLU A 721 -8.43 -13.24 -8.56
N ILE A 722 -7.86 -14.30 -9.15
CA ILE A 722 -6.52 -14.23 -9.77
C ILE A 722 -6.62 -14.11 -11.29
N HIS A 723 -7.16 -15.13 -11.98
CA HIS A 723 -7.29 -15.11 -13.44
C HIS A 723 -8.29 -16.16 -13.97
N GLU A 724 -9.12 -15.78 -14.94
CA GLU A 724 -10.16 -16.67 -15.51
C GLU A 724 -9.60 -17.98 -16.11
N ASN A 725 -8.39 -17.93 -16.67
CA ASN A 725 -7.69 -19.09 -17.24
C ASN A 725 -6.62 -19.66 -16.29
N TYR A 726 -6.92 -19.75 -15.00
CA TYR A 726 -5.99 -20.28 -13.98
C TYR A 726 -5.51 -21.71 -14.26
N SER A 727 -6.25 -22.49 -15.06
CA SER A 727 -5.85 -23.84 -15.49
C SER A 727 -4.50 -23.88 -16.21
N THR A 728 -4.16 -22.87 -17.02
CA THR A 728 -2.88 -22.81 -17.74
C THR A 728 -1.70 -22.63 -16.77
N PHE A 729 -1.89 -21.80 -15.74
CA PHE A 729 -0.91 -21.65 -14.67
C PHE A 729 -0.71 -22.98 -13.92
N LEU A 730 -1.79 -23.67 -13.58
CA LEU A 730 -1.72 -24.97 -12.91
C LEU A 730 -0.99 -26.03 -13.73
N GLU A 731 -1.24 -26.10 -15.04
CA GLU A 731 -0.52 -27.00 -15.92
C GLU A 731 0.98 -26.73 -15.90
N ALA A 732 1.38 -25.46 -15.98
CA ALA A 732 2.79 -25.06 -15.90
C ALA A 732 3.41 -25.40 -14.54
N LEU A 733 2.69 -25.18 -13.44
CA LEU A 733 3.15 -25.50 -12.09
C LEU A 733 3.33 -27.00 -11.89
N VAL A 734 2.36 -27.81 -12.34
CA VAL A 734 2.43 -29.28 -12.24
C VAL A 734 3.52 -29.84 -13.13
N GLU A 735 3.75 -29.26 -14.31
CA GLU A 735 4.85 -29.66 -15.17
C GLU A 735 6.20 -29.34 -14.53
N GLN A 736 6.35 -28.18 -13.87
CA GLN A 736 7.54 -27.89 -13.08
C GLN A 736 7.69 -28.85 -11.91
N PHE A 737 6.62 -29.14 -11.18
CA PHE A 737 6.62 -30.14 -10.11
C PHE A 737 7.12 -31.50 -10.62
N ALA A 738 6.65 -31.95 -11.79
CA ALA A 738 7.09 -33.18 -12.41
C ALA A 738 8.56 -33.15 -12.87
N ALA A 739 9.04 -31.98 -13.32
CA ALA A 739 10.37 -31.82 -13.90
C ALA A 739 11.48 -31.68 -12.85
N VAL A 740 11.24 -30.92 -11.76
CA VAL A 740 12.31 -30.48 -10.85
C VAL A 740 12.13 -30.85 -9.38
N SER A 741 10.93 -31.28 -8.94
CA SER A 741 10.70 -31.49 -7.50
C SER A 741 11.41 -32.73 -6.95
N TYR A 742 11.63 -33.77 -7.77
CA TYR A 742 12.08 -35.09 -7.32
C TYR A 742 11.27 -35.65 -6.12
N GLY A 743 10.01 -35.25 -5.97
CA GLY A 743 9.18 -35.62 -4.81
C GLY A 743 9.45 -34.80 -3.55
N ASP A 744 10.03 -33.60 -3.67
CA ASP A 744 10.22 -32.68 -2.55
C ASP A 744 8.89 -32.39 -1.84
N LEU A 745 8.93 -32.53 -0.52
CA LEU A 745 7.76 -32.45 0.33
C LEU A 745 7.13 -31.05 0.27
N VAL A 746 7.92 -29.99 0.31
CA VAL A 746 7.47 -28.59 0.37
C VAL A 746 6.75 -28.19 -0.92
N PHE A 747 7.31 -28.58 -2.06
CA PHE A 747 6.64 -28.40 -3.36
C PHE A 747 5.34 -29.21 -3.38
N GLY A 748 5.38 -30.50 -3.02
CA GLY A 748 4.20 -31.36 -3.00
C GLY A 748 3.07 -30.82 -2.12
N ARG A 749 3.40 -30.24 -0.96
CA ARG A 749 2.48 -29.54 -0.06
C ARG A 749 1.81 -28.33 -0.72
N GLN A 750 2.54 -27.58 -1.53
CA GLN A 750 1.97 -26.42 -2.21
C GLN A 750 1.00 -26.83 -3.32
N VAL A 751 1.37 -27.84 -4.11
CA VAL A 751 0.53 -28.34 -5.21
C VAL A 751 -0.75 -28.99 -4.68
N SER A 752 -0.70 -29.63 -3.50
CA SER A 752 -1.88 -30.25 -2.91
C SER A 752 -2.97 -29.27 -2.51
N VAL A 753 -2.66 -28.00 -2.20
CA VAL A 753 -3.65 -26.96 -1.86
C VAL A 753 -4.75 -26.84 -2.93
N TYR A 754 -4.40 -27.05 -4.19
CA TYR A 754 -5.37 -27.00 -5.29
C TYR A 754 -6.35 -28.15 -5.32
N LEU A 755 -6.20 -29.16 -4.45
CA LEU A 755 -7.15 -30.26 -4.24
C LEU A 755 -8.00 -30.08 -2.96
N HIS A 756 -7.70 -29.06 -2.15
CA HIS A 756 -8.43 -28.75 -0.91
C HIS A 756 -9.89 -28.36 -1.18
N ARG A 757 -10.84 -28.72 -0.29
CA ARG A 757 -12.28 -28.52 -0.53
C ARG A 757 -12.76 -27.07 -0.48
N CYS A 758 -11.93 -26.15 -0.03
CA CYS A 758 -12.21 -24.71 -0.10
C CYS A 758 -11.85 -24.07 -1.46
N THR A 759 -11.30 -24.84 -2.40
CA THR A 759 -10.91 -24.41 -3.74
C THR A 759 -12.04 -24.65 -4.74
N GLU A 760 -12.23 -23.72 -5.69
CA GLU A 760 -13.26 -23.83 -6.74
C GLU A 760 -13.19 -25.17 -7.49
N ALA A 761 -14.34 -25.80 -7.73
CA ALA A 761 -14.42 -27.13 -8.37
C ALA A 761 -13.70 -27.21 -9.73
N ALA A 762 -13.77 -26.16 -10.55
CA ALA A 762 -13.08 -26.10 -11.84
C ALA A 762 -11.55 -26.14 -11.71
N VAL A 763 -11.02 -25.48 -10.67
CA VAL A 763 -9.59 -25.44 -10.35
C VAL A 763 -9.14 -26.81 -9.83
N ARG A 764 -9.93 -27.44 -8.93
CA ARG A 764 -9.65 -28.79 -8.40
C ARG A 764 -9.64 -29.84 -9.52
N LEU A 765 -10.61 -29.79 -10.42
CA LEU A 765 -10.66 -30.68 -11.59
C LEU A 765 -9.44 -30.49 -12.50
N SER A 766 -9.07 -29.24 -12.78
CA SER A 766 -7.90 -28.91 -13.61
C SER A 766 -6.61 -29.40 -12.97
N ALA A 767 -6.43 -29.18 -11.67
CA ALA A 767 -5.28 -29.66 -10.91
C ALA A 767 -5.19 -31.20 -10.95
N TRP A 768 -6.29 -31.91 -10.70
CA TRP A 768 -6.32 -33.37 -10.76
C TRP A 768 -5.95 -33.91 -12.15
N ASN A 769 -6.52 -33.30 -13.20
CA ASN A 769 -6.22 -33.70 -14.57
C ASN A 769 -4.75 -33.43 -14.94
N ALA A 770 -4.21 -32.27 -14.55
CA ALA A 770 -2.79 -31.95 -14.77
C ALA A 770 -1.87 -32.96 -14.07
N LEU A 771 -2.14 -33.28 -12.80
CA LEU A 771 -1.37 -34.24 -12.01
C LEU A 771 -1.44 -35.66 -12.59
N SER A 772 -2.63 -36.09 -13.01
CA SER A 772 -2.86 -37.40 -13.62
C SER A 772 -2.15 -37.51 -14.98
N ASN A 773 -2.24 -36.48 -15.82
CA ASN A 773 -1.60 -36.43 -17.12
C ASN A 773 -0.06 -36.43 -17.02
N ALA A 774 0.49 -35.68 -16.04
CA ALA A 774 1.91 -35.65 -15.75
C ALA A 774 2.42 -36.90 -14.99
N ARG A 775 1.52 -37.80 -14.57
CA ARG A 775 1.82 -39.05 -13.84
C ARG A 775 2.55 -38.85 -12.50
N VAL A 776 2.18 -37.79 -11.78
CA VAL A 776 2.82 -37.40 -10.51
C VAL A 776 1.92 -37.55 -9.29
N LEU A 777 0.76 -38.20 -9.44
CA LEU A 777 -0.13 -38.52 -8.31
C LEU A 777 0.54 -39.39 -7.23
N GLU A 778 1.63 -40.08 -7.56
CA GLU A 778 2.37 -40.96 -6.64
C GLU A 778 3.40 -40.23 -5.76
N ILE A 779 3.77 -39.00 -6.10
CA ILE A 779 4.77 -38.18 -5.39
C ILE A 779 4.15 -37.05 -4.56
N LEU A 780 2.82 -36.94 -4.55
CA LEU A 780 2.12 -36.03 -3.64
C LEU A 780 2.27 -36.50 -2.18
N PRO A 781 2.35 -35.56 -1.22
CA PRO A 781 2.57 -35.86 0.19
C PRO A 781 1.48 -36.77 0.78
N PRO A 782 1.76 -37.48 1.88
CA PRO A 782 0.72 -38.06 2.72
C PRO A 782 -0.25 -36.99 3.21
N LEU A 783 -1.52 -37.36 3.42
CA LEU A 783 -2.56 -36.39 3.78
C LEU A 783 -2.26 -35.60 5.08
N LYS A 784 -1.58 -36.24 6.04
CA LYS A 784 -1.17 -35.64 7.31
C LYS A 784 -0.07 -34.58 7.19
N GLU A 785 0.67 -34.58 6.08
CA GLU A 785 1.76 -33.63 5.81
C GLU A 785 1.32 -32.52 4.86
N CYS A 786 0.08 -32.55 4.35
CA CYS A 786 -0.47 -31.48 3.52
C CYS A 786 -0.62 -30.17 4.30
N ILE A 787 -0.77 -29.06 3.57
CA ILE A 787 -1.10 -27.77 4.17
C ILE A 787 -2.52 -27.83 4.74
N ALA A 788 -2.74 -27.30 5.94
CA ALA A 788 -4.02 -27.34 6.64
C ALA A 788 -4.42 -28.76 7.12
N GLU A 789 -5.54 -28.88 7.82
CA GLU A 789 -5.96 -30.17 8.40
C GLU A 789 -6.49 -31.13 7.33
N ALA A 790 -6.25 -32.42 7.52
CA ALA A 790 -6.71 -33.49 6.63
C ALA A 790 -8.21 -33.41 6.32
N GLU A 791 -9.02 -32.99 7.29
CA GLU A 791 -10.46 -32.84 7.12
C GLU A 791 -10.82 -31.82 6.03
N GLY A 792 -10.01 -30.78 5.82
CA GLY A 792 -10.22 -29.78 4.78
C GLY A 792 -10.12 -30.32 3.35
N TYR A 793 -9.49 -31.47 3.17
CA TYR A 793 -9.42 -32.19 1.89
C TYR A 793 -10.53 -33.22 1.71
N LEU A 794 -11.04 -33.75 2.83
CA LEU A 794 -12.03 -34.82 2.85
C LEU A 794 -13.47 -34.29 2.91
N GLU A 795 -13.69 -33.16 3.58
CA GLU A 795 -15.04 -32.65 3.86
C GLU A 795 -15.27 -31.22 3.33
N PRO A 796 -16.41 -30.96 2.67
CA PRO A 796 -17.52 -31.89 2.41
C PRO A 796 -17.17 -32.93 1.35
N ILE A 797 -17.91 -34.04 1.33
CA ILE A 797 -17.80 -35.08 0.29
C ILE A 797 -17.92 -34.46 -1.11
N GLU A 798 -17.13 -34.95 -2.06
CA GLU A 798 -17.22 -34.55 -3.47
C GLU A 798 -18.54 -34.97 -4.09
N ASP A 799 -19.20 -34.02 -4.74
CA ASP A 799 -20.44 -34.21 -5.49
C ASP A 799 -20.36 -33.67 -6.92
N ASN A 800 -19.24 -33.06 -7.32
CA ASN A 800 -19.01 -32.65 -8.70
C ASN A 800 -18.78 -33.88 -9.60
N GLU A 801 -19.68 -34.09 -10.55
CA GLU A 801 -19.63 -35.22 -11.50
C GLU A 801 -18.29 -35.31 -12.24
N GLY A 802 -17.78 -34.18 -12.75
CA GLY A 802 -16.52 -34.16 -13.51
C GLY A 802 -15.31 -34.60 -12.68
N ILE A 803 -15.27 -34.28 -11.40
CA ILE A 803 -14.18 -34.67 -10.49
C ILE A 803 -14.31 -36.15 -10.11
N LEU A 804 -15.51 -36.63 -9.78
CA LEU A 804 -15.75 -38.05 -9.47
C LEU A 804 -15.41 -38.95 -10.66
N GLU A 805 -15.73 -38.52 -11.88
CA GLU A 805 -15.32 -39.23 -13.10
C GLU A 805 -13.81 -39.21 -13.32
N ALA A 806 -13.14 -38.08 -13.03
CA ALA A 806 -11.69 -37.98 -13.14
C ALA A 806 -10.96 -38.87 -12.10
N TYR A 807 -11.51 -38.99 -10.89
CA TYR A 807 -11.05 -39.94 -9.87
C TYR A 807 -11.20 -41.37 -10.36
N MET A 808 -12.37 -41.72 -10.90
CA MET A 808 -12.64 -43.03 -11.47
C MET A 808 -11.70 -43.37 -12.63
N LYS A 809 -11.42 -42.39 -13.52
CA LYS A 809 -10.49 -42.55 -14.64
C LYS A 809 -9.06 -42.84 -14.15
N SER A 810 -8.58 -42.14 -13.12
CA SER A 810 -7.26 -42.40 -12.52
C SER A 810 -7.19 -43.79 -11.87
N TRP A 811 -8.29 -44.25 -11.26
CA TRP A 811 -8.40 -45.61 -10.70
C TRP A 811 -8.30 -46.69 -11.79
N ILE A 812 -9.16 -46.60 -12.81
CA ILE A 812 -9.26 -47.60 -13.88
C ILE A 812 -8.03 -47.60 -14.79
N SER A 813 -7.29 -46.49 -14.89
CA SER A 813 -6.03 -46.45 -15.65
C SER A 813 -4.85 -47.07 -14.89
N GLY A 814 -4.98 -47.34 -13.60
CA GLY A 814 -3.89 -47.79 -12.72
C GLY A 814 -2.94 -46.67 -12.30
N ALA A 815 -3.31 -45.40 -12.52
CA ALA A 815 -2.51 -44.25 -12.09
C ALA A 815 -2.40 -44.13 -10.56
N LEU A 816 -3.34 -44.75 -9.83
CA LEU A 816 -3.38 -44.75 -8.37
C LEU A 816 -2.64 -45.93 -7.73
N ASP A 817 -2.23 -46.95 -8.48
CA ASP A 817 -1.60 -48.17 -7.94
C ASP A 817 -0.35 -47.83 -7.10
N ARG A 818 0.48 -46.93 -7.64
CA ARG A 818 1.70 -46.48 -6.96
C ARG A 818 1.41 -45.45 -5.87
N SER A 819 0.38 -44.62 -6.04
CA SER A 819 -0.11 -43.72 -5.00
C SER A 819 -0.56 -44.49 -3.76
N ALA A 820 -1.26 -45.62 -3.95
CA ALA A 820 -1.69 -46.50 -2.86
C ALA A 820 -0.49 -47.12 -2.13
N ALA A 821 0.48 -47.66 -2.88
CA ALA A 821 1.68 -48.25 -2.29
C ALA A 821 2.57 -47.26 -1.53
N ARG A 822 2.59 -45.98 -1.95
CA ARG A 822 3.40 -44.92 -1.33
C ARG A 822 2.67 -44.11 -0.26
N GLY A 823 1.40 -44.40 0.02
CA GLY A 823 0.60 -43.65 1.00
C GLY A 823 0.36 -42.19 0.59
N SER A 824 0.30 -41.91 -0.71
CA SER A 824 0.06 -40.56 -1.22
C SER A 824 -1.37 -40.11 -0.98
N MET A 825 -1.58 -38.83 -0.67
CA MET A 825 -2.91 -38.24 -0.46
C MET A 825 -3.86 -38.48 -1.64
N ALA A 826 -3.37 -38.64 -2.87
CA ALA A 826 -4.20 -38.85 -4.05
C ALA A 826 -5.06 -40.11 -3.92
N PHE A 827 -4.49 -41.19 -3.39
CA PHE A 827 -5.24 -42.42 -3.15
C PHE A 827 -6.24 -42.24 -2.00
N THR A 828 -5.82 -41.61 -0.90
CA THR A 828 -6.70 -41.34 0.26
C THR A 828 -7.91 -40.47 -0.12
N LEU A 829 -7.70 -39.43 -0.93
CA LEU A 829 -8.77 -38.58 -1.45
C LEU A 829 -9.79 -39.39 -2.25
N VAL A 830 -9.33 -40.15 -3.24
CA VAL A 830 -10.19 -40.94 -4.11
C VAL A 830 -10.95 -42.00 -3.30
N LEU A 831 -10.25 -42.67 -2.39
CA LEU A 831 -10.83 -43.69 -1.51
C LEU A 831 -11.96 -43.08 -0.66
N HIS A 832 -11.71 -41.93 -0.02
CA HIS A 832 -12.71 -41.24 0.78
C HIS A 832 -13.90 -40.79 -0.06
N HIS A 833 -13.67 -39.99 -1.10
CA HIS A 833 -14.72 -39.35 -1.86
C HIS A 833 -15.58 -40.36 -2.64
N LEU A 834 -14.98 -41.36 -3.27
CA LEU A 834 -15.75 -42.40 -3.97
C LEU A 834 -16.53 -43.29 -2.99
N SER A 835 -15.91 -43.76 -1.90
CA SER A 835 -16.63 -44.57 -0.90
C SER A 835 -17.79 -43.78 -0.30
N SER A 836 -17.54 -42.54 0.12
CA SER A 836 -18.54 -41.69 0.74
C SER A 836 -19.68 -41.35 -0.24
N PHE A 837 -19.36 -41.00 -1.49
CA PHE A 837 -20.36 -40.73 -2.53
C PHE A 837 -21.21 -41.97 -2.85
N ILE A 838 -20.59 -43.14 -3.00
CA ILE A 838 -21.31 -44.37 -3.35
C ILE A 838 -22.23 -44.83 -2.22
N PHE A 839 -21.76 -44.80 -0.97
CA PHE A 839 -22.44 -45.44 0.16
C PHE A 839 -23.24 -44.50 1.06
N HIS A 840 -22.99 -43.19 1.03
CA HIS A 840 -23.59 -42.23 1.98
C HIS A 840 -24.44 -41.13 1.32
N VAL A 841 -24.28 -40.84 0.03
CA VAL A 841 -25.07 -39.82 -0.66
C VAL A 841 -26.35 -40.43 -1.25
N HIS A 842 -27.51 -39.99 -0.78
CA HIS A 842 -28.83 -40.61 -1.08
C HIS A 842 -29.77 -39.72 -1.93
N SER A 843 -29.29 -38.68 -2.61
CA SER A 843 -30.15 -37.83 -3.44
C SER A 843 -30.57 -38.54 -4.73
N HIS A 844 -31.85 -38.46 -5.09
CA HIS A 844 -32.42 -39.08 -6.30
C HIS A 844 -31.66 -38.74 -7.59
N ASP A 845 -31.15 -37.51 -7.72
CA ASP A 845 -30.40 -37.05 -8.89
C ASP A 845 -29.03 -37.75 -9.07
N ASN A 846 -28.46 -38.29 -7.99
CA ASN A 846 -27.09 -38.85 -7.99
C ASN A 846 -27.05 -40.38 -8.21
N ILE A 847 -28.22 -41.05 -8.27
CA ILE A 847 -28.30 -42.51 -8.41
C ILE A 847 -27.72 -42.97 -9.75
N SER A 848 -27.99 -42.25 -10.83
CA SER A 848 -27.46 -42.58 -12.16
C SER A 848 -25.92 -42.54 -12.19
N LEU A 849 -25.33 -41.47 -11.64
CA LEU A 849 -23.89 -41.32 -11.53
C LEU A 849 -23.28 -42.39 -10.62
N ARG A 850 -23.88 -42.63 -9.43
CA ARG A 850 -23.47 -43.70 -8.52
C ARG A 850 -23.42 -45.05 -9.23
N ASN A 851 -24.49 -45.42 -9.93
CA ASN A 851 -24.58 -46.70 -10.63
C ASN A 851 -23.53 -46.79 -11.75
N LYS A 852 -23.28 -45.71 -12.49
CA LYS A 852 -22.21 -45.63 -13.50
C LYS A 852 -20.83 -45.86 -12.88
N LEU A 853 -20.53 -45.22 -11.76
CA LEU A 853 -19.26 -45.34 -11.04
C LEU A 853 -19.05 -46.77 -10.51
N VAL A 854 -20.06 -47.35 -9.86
CA VAL A 854 -20.01 -48.73 -9.35
C VAL A 854 -19.78 -49.75 -10.46
N LYS A 855 -20.53 -49.66 -11.57
CA LYS A 855 -20.34 -50.56 -12.73
C LYS A 855 -18.92 -50.47 -13.29
N SER A 856 -18.31 -49.29 -13.25
CA SER A 856 -16.95 -49.07 -13.74
C SER A 856 -15.89 -49.69 -12.81
N LEU A 857 -16.05 -49.55 -11.49
CA LEU A 857 -15.20 -50.22 -10.50
C LEU A 857 -15.26 -51.75 -10.60
N LEU A 858 -16.47 -52.31 -10.72
CA LEU A 858 -16.64 -53.77 -10.82
C LEU A 858 -16.02 -54.34 -12.10
N ARG A 859 -16.11 -53.61 -13.22
CA ARG A 859 -15.44 -53.99 -14.47
C ARG A 859 -13.91 -53.99 -14.32
N ASP A 860 -13.36 -52.99 -13.66
CA ASP A 860 -11.92 -52.90 -13.40
C ASP A 860 -11.44 -54.01 -12.45
N TYR A 861 -12.19 -54.29 -11.38
CA TYR A 861 -11.94 -55.45 -10.48
C TYR A 861 -11.93 -56.79 -11.23
N SER A 862 -12.92 -57.02 -12.10
CA SER A 862 -13.01 -58.25 -12.91
C SER A 862 -11.79 -58.41 -13.83
N GLN A 863 -11.32 -57.31 -14.42
CA GLN A 863 -10.19 -57.32 -15.36
C GLN A 863 -8.81 -57.37 -14.69
N LYS A 864 -8.67 -56.86 -13.45
CA LYS A 864 -7.38 -56.73 -12.76
C LYS A 864 -7.45 -57.26 -11.34
N GLN A 865 -7.04 -58.52 -11.16
CA GLN A 865 -7.03 -59.13 -9.82
C GLN A 865 -6.19 -58.39 -8.77
N LYS A 866 -5.14 -57.67 -9.20
CA LYS A 866 -4.34 -56.81 -8.30
C LYS A 866 -5.14 -55.67 -7.65
N HIS A 867 -6.31 -55.31 -8.19
CA HIS A 867 -7.18 -54.27 -7.61
C HIS A 867 -8.18 -54.83 -6.61
N GLU A 868 -8.14 -56.14 -6.30
CA GLU A 868 -8.95 -56.74 -5.24
C GLU A 868 -8.74 -56.03 -3.89
N GLY A 869 -7.49 -55.77 -3.52
CA GLY A 869 -7.15 -55.05 -2.29
C GLY A 869 -7.76 -53.66 -2.25
N MET A 870 -7.58 -52.87 -3.30
CA MET A 870 -8.11 -51.51 -3.41
C MET A 870 -9.65 -51.47 -3.39
N MET A 871 -10.31 -52.45 -4.00
CA MET A 871 -11.77 -52.57 -3.98
C MET A 871 -12.29 -52.94 -2.57
N LEU A 872 -11.58 -53.82 -1.87
CA LEU A 872 -11.89 -54.13 -0.47
C LEU A 872 -11.69 -52.90 0.43
N ASP A 873 -10.67 -52.09 0.17
CA ASP A 873 -10.43 -50.84 0.91
C ASP A 873 -11.59 -49.85 0.72
N ILE A 874 -12.16 -49.71 -0.49
CA ILE A 874 -13.37 -48.89 -0.73
C ILE A 874 -14.54 -49.36 0.14
N ILE A 875 -14.79 -50.68 0.20
CA ILE A 875 -15.92 -51.23 0.95
C ILE A 875 -15.69 -51.10 2.46
N GLN A 876 -14.46 -51.27 2.92
CA GLN A 876 -14.07 -51.18 4.32
C GLN A 876 -13.84 -49.74 4.79
N TYR A 877 -13.77 -48.78 3.86
CA TYR A 877 -13.39 -47.43 4.18
C TYR A 877 -14.33 -46.81 5.22
N CYS A 878 -13.71 -46.38 6.31
CA CYS A 878 -14.37 -45.71 7.41
C CYS A 878 -13.76 -44.32 7.52
N LYS A 879 -14.58 -43.30 7.79
CA LYS A 879 -14.09 -41.94 7.97
C LYS A 879 -13.10 -41.93 9.14
N PRO A 880 -11.85 -41.46 8.96
CA PRO A 880 -10.91 -41.31 10.07
C PRO A 880 -11.44 -40.24 11.04
N ASN A 881 -11.56 -40.57 12.32
CA ASN A 881 -11.96 -39.64 13.38
C ASN A 881 -10.70 -39.06 14.05
N PRO A 882 -10.43 -37.75 13.94
CA PRO A 882 -9.20 -37.15 14.46
C PRO A 882 -9.13 -37.08 16.01
N HIS A 883 -10.20 -37.43 16.74
CA HIS A 883 -10.26 -37.30 18.20
C HIS A 883 -10.05 -38.60 19.00
N LEU A 884 -9.69 -39.73 18.38
CA LEU A 884 -9.38 -40.97 19.11
C LEU A 884 -7.94 -41.45 18.83
N PRO A 885 -7.19 -41.92 19.85
CA PRO A 885 -5.94 -42.63 19.64
C PRO A 885 -6.13 -43.85 18.75
N GLU A 886 -5.12 -44.20 17.95
CA GLU A 886 -5.09 -45.33 17.01
C GLU A 886 -5.46 -46.69 17.65
N ASP A 887 -5.43 -46.80 18.99
CA ASP A 887 -5.73 -48.01 19.76
C ASP A 887 -7.15 -48.09 20.34
N SER A 888 -8.08 -47.23 19.92
CA SER A 888 -9.49 -47.30 20.37
C SER A 888 -10.45 -47.29 19.18
N SER A 889 -10.67 -48.47 18.60
CA SER A 889 -11.72 -48.74 17.62
C SER A 889 -13.11 -48.53 18.24
N SER A 890 -13.57 -47.27 18.36
CA SER A 890 -14.99 -47.01 18.56
C SER A 890 -15.71 -47.33 17.25
N GLN A 891 -16.21 -48.57 17.18
CA GLN A 891 -17.00 -49.11 16.10
C GLN A 891 -18.28 -48.27 15.93
N GLN A 892 -18.25 -47.25 15.05
CA GLN A 892 -19.41 -47.08 14.18
C GLN A 892 -19.50 -48.40 13.40
N SER A 893 -20.53 -49.20 13.68
CA SER A 893 -20.70 -50.49 13.00
C SER A 893 -20.88 -50.24 11.51
N ILE A 894 -19.80 -50.36 10.74
CA ILE A 894 -19.87 -50.33 9.27
C ILE A 894 -20.79 -51.48 8.90
N ASN A 895 -21.98 -51.16 8.40
CA ASN A 895 -22.88 -52.17 7.90
C ASN A 895 -22.41 -52.58 6.50
N ILE A 896 -21.41 -53.46 6.48
CA ILE A 896 -20.80 -54.00 5.27
C ILE A 896 -21.85 -54.67 4.38
N ASP A 897 -22.85 -55.33 4.99
CA ASP A 897 -23.96 -55.95 4.25
C ASP A 897 -24.76 -54.92 3.45
N LYS A 898 -25.10 -53.77 4.05
CA LYS A 898 -25.73 -52.64 3.34
C LYS A 898 -24.87 -52.11 2.19
N ARG A 899 -23.54 -52.07 2.34
CA ARG A 899 -22.66 -51.62 1.25
C ARG A 899 -22.68 -52.61 0.08
N PHE A 900 -22.69 -53.92 0.34
CA PHE A 900 -22.86 -54.94 -0.72
C PHE A 900 -24.26 -54.89 -1.36
N GLU A 901 -25.31 -54.54 -0.61
CA GLU A 901 -26.64 -54.28 -1.18
C GLU A 901 -26.62 -53.10 -2.16
N VAL A 902 -25.99 -51.97 -1.79
CA VAL A 902 -25.83 -50.81 -2.68
C VAL A 902 -25.09 -51.19 -3.97
N LEU A 903 -24.02 -51.99 -3.87
CA LEU A 903 -23.30 -52.48 -5.05
C LEU A 903 -24.17 -53.39 -5.93
N SER A 904 -25.00 -54.24 -5.33
CA SER A 904 -25.91 -55.14 -6.04
C SER A 904 -27.04 -54.37 -6.73
N GLU A 905 -27.61 -53.37 -6.07
CA GLU A 905 -28.63 -52.47 -6.62
C GLU A 905 -28.08 -51.73 -7.85
N ALA A 906 -26.87 -51.18 -7.74
CA ALA A 906 -26.22 -50.45 -8.81
C ALA A 906 -25.93 -51.28 -10.07
N CYS A 907 -25.97 -52.61 -9.98
CA CYS A 907 -25.75 -53.50 -11.13
C CYS A 907 -26.96 -53.57 -12.09
N ASP A 908 -28.13 -53.02 -11.73
CA ASP A 908 -29.36 -53.02 -12.53
C ASP A 908 -29.69 -54.40 -13.17
N ARG A 909 -29.57 -55.49 -12.38
CA ARG A 909 -29.80 -56.89 -12.81
C ARG A 909 -28.82 -57.43 -13.86
N ASN A 910 -27.67 -56.78 -14.08
CA ASN A 910 -26.62 -57.34 -14.93
C ASN A 910 -25.96 -58.57 -14.26
N SER A 911 -26.23 -59.77 -14.80
CA SER A 911 -25.78 -61.04 -14.21
C SER A 911 -24.25 -61.17 -14.13
N SER A 912 -23.49 -60.59 -15.06
CA SER A 912 -22.03 -60.67 -15.03
C SER A 912 -21.44 -59.83 -13.90
N LEU A 913 -21.98 -58.64 -13.65
CA LEU A 913 -21.52 -57.77 -12.57
C LEU A 913 -21.96 -58.30 -11.19
N LEU A 914 -23.16 -58.88 -11.09
CA LEU A 914 -23.63 -59.53 -9.86
C LEU A 914 -22.73 -60.71 -9.45
N ALA A 915 -22.23 -61.49 -10.41
CA ALA A 915 -21.27 -62.55 -10.13
C ALA A 915 -19.95 -62.02 -9.54
N GLU A 916 -19.46 -60.86 -10.01
CA GLU A 916 -18.27 -60.21 -9.47
C GLU A 916 -18.50 -59.65 -8.07
N VAL A 917 -19.70 -59.15 -7.76
CA VAL A 917 -20.07 -58.72 -6.40
C VAL A 917 -20.03 -59.91 -5.42
N GLU A 918 -20.56 -61.07 -5.79
CA GLU A 918 -20.52 -62.28 -4.96
C GLU A 918 -19.09 -62.83 -4.78
N LYS A 919 -18.26 -62.74 -5.83
CA LYS A 919 -16.83 -63.07 -5.76
C LYS A 919 -16.08 -62.14 -4.79
N LEU A 920 -16.34 -60.83 -4.86
CA LEU A 920 -15.77 -59.83 -3.96
C LEU A 920 -16.24 -60.03 -2.51
N ARG A 921 -17.51 -60.36 -2.30
CA ARG A 921 -18.06 -60.75 -0.99
C ARG A 921 -17.34 -61.98 -0.42
N SER A 922 -17.09 -62.98 -1.26
CA SER A 922 -16.32 -64.18 -0.87
C SER A 922 -14.87 -63.84 -0.51
N ALA A 923 -14.22 -62.95 -1.27
CA ALA A 923 -12.86 -62.48 -0.99
C ALA A 923 -12.78 -61.70 0.35
N PHE A 924 -13.78 -60.85 0.63
CA PHE A 924 -13.90 -60.14 1.91
C PHE A 924 -13.97 -61.13 3.09
N VAL A 925 -14.84 -62.15 3.01
CA VAL A 925 -14.99 -63.18 4.06
C VAL A 925 -13.67 -63.94 4.27
N LYS A 926 -12.95 -64.28 3.19
CA LYS A 926 -11.63 -64.93 3.28
C LYS A 926 -10.60 -64.05 4.00
N LYS A 927 -10.50 -62.76 3.64
CA LYS A 927 -9.58 -61.79 4.29
C LYS A 927 -9.93 -61.57 5.77
N PHE A 928 -11.22 -61.52 6.10
CA PHE A 928 -11.67 -61.37 7.48
C PHE A 928 -11.34 -62.60 8.34
N ASN A 929 -11.46 -63.80 7.77
CA ASN A 929 -11.12 -65.05 8.45
C ASN A 929 -9.61 -65.31 8.57
N SER A 930 -8.76 -64.63 7.79
CA SER A 930 -7.30 -64.75 7.88
C SER A 930 -6.62 -63.76 8.83
N VAL A 931 -7.36 -62.74 9.31
CA VAL A 931 -6.88 -61.70 10.25
C VAL A 931 -7.34 -61.98 11.69
N LYS A 932 -8.28 -62.90 11.89
CA LYS A 932 -8.50 -63.59 13.18
C LYS A 932 -7.54 -64.75 13.31
#